data_AF-A0A2E7SS69-F1
#
_entry.id   AF-A0A2E7SS69-F1
#
_cell.length_a   1.000
_cell.length_b   1.000
_cell.length_c   1.000
_cell.angle_alpha   90.00
_cell.angle_beta   90.00
_cell.angle_gamma   90.00
#
_symmetry.space_group_name_H-M   'P 1'
#
loop_
_entity.id
_entity.type
_entity.pdbx_description
1 polymer ?
#
loop_
_entity_poly.entity_id
_entity_poly.type
_entity_poly.pdbx_seq_one_letter_code
_entity_poly.pdbx_strand_id
1 'polypeptide(L)'
;MQMAPFFFSTTLGQAKPFVFQTRIVAIMTRFHVLLMTFLGLLAVPLGQAEARVIISEFLAVNDKGLKDSDGDRSDWIEIRNAGAGTVDLAGWFLTDDIKNLAGWKLPSVKVEAGGYLLVFASGKDRAAAEEELHTNFKLGAGGEYLGLIKPDGQTVSHHFVMKYPKQRDDVSYGIPAGWEPEANTTTSVIGGATFFLQPTPGAPNSKVLQGTVAKLMFSKPHGLYDEPFELGITSETAGATLRYTTDGSVPTVDTGQVLDGDSLKIGKTTVLRVAGFKPGFKPTKVVTRTYLFPKDIVRQSPDGLPPAGFPYDWGFNFVDYGMDQRVVNDERYKDKIFDGLRSIPSYSLVMEMDDLFDEETGIFANAKNDGREWERACSLEMISPDGASGFQENCGVRIRGGFSRMSSNAKHAFRFFFRSEYGPAKLKYPVFGKDAAQVFDNIDLRTFSNYSWSLSDDPRCTFMRDQFNRDMQLSLGQSTARGHYCHLYINGHYWGLFNVVERPEASFGATYFKGKQEDFDVIKIGRGKGKGEGNTQYGLFATDGSLDAWGRFWKLCKAGLESDAAYQRILGNNPDGTRNPDYEVFLDVDNLIDYMLVIFYGGNLDAPITAFGANRSANNWYGIRNRNGDEGFRYYIWDAEHTFLKLDENRTGPYPAGDEYARSNPQWIWQQCLHNADFRQAVADRLHKHFYNGGALTPESIATLLNKRVNELRLAVICESARWGKPSPYSWAPPDRKGGEKRPRTLDDDWLPEVDRWFNEFIPRRSAIVIDQLAEHGLVPDLEPARLAKRGGVIQPGFELEMSAGRGEIYYTLDGSDPRLVGGKVSPVAKKYTEPVRLDKTYVVKTRVLFEGEWSAIDELPFKVEGEIITETLKK
;
A
#
# COMPACT_ATOMS: atom_id res chain seq x y z
N MET A 1 22.42 5.81 -52.39
CA MET A 1 23.57 5.82 -53.32
C MET A 1 24.35 7.10 -53.06
N GLN A 2 25.69 7.06 -53.01
CA GLN A 2 26.51 8.23 -52.68
C GLN A 2 26.73 9.13 -53.90
N MET A 3 26.88 10.44 -53.63
CA MET A 3 27.91 11.38 -54.14
C MET A 3 27.34 12.77 -54.45
N ALA A 4 28.12 13.80 -54.09
CA ALA A 4 28.04 15.18 -54.58
C ALA A 4 29.01 15.33 -55.80
N PRO A 5 29.69 16.45 -56.14
CA PRO A 5 29.62 17.85 -55.67
C PRO A 5 29.74 18.92 -56.82
N PHE A 6 30.11 20.16 -56.45
CA PHE A 6 30.79 21.23 -57.23
C PHE A 6 30.03 22.47 -57.81
N PHE A 7 30.21 23.59 -57.09
CA PHE A 7 30.74 24.92 -57.50
C PHE A 7 29.97 25.94 -58.40
N PHE A 8 29.93 27.17 -57.84
CA PHE A 8 29.94 28.53 -58.42
C PHE A 8 30.12 28.74 -59.95
N SER A 9 29.35 29.68 -60.52
CA SER A 9 29.79 31.09 -60.70
C SER A 9 28.66 32.04 -61.15
N THR A 10 28.87 33.36 -61.02
CA THR A 10 27.89 34.44 -61.26
C THR A 10 28.19 35.29 -62.50
N THR A 11 27.16 35.81 -63.18
CA THR A 11 27.26 37.01 -64.04
C THR A 11 25.96 37.83 -64.05
N LEU A 12 26.09 39.16 -63.87
CA LEU A 12 25.14 40.17 -64.38
C LEU A 12 25.79 41.56 -64.39
N GLY A 13 25.71 42.27 -65.52
CA GLY A 13 26.24 43.64 -65.68
C GLY A 13 25.33 44.69 -65.05
N GLN A 14 25.87 45.69 -64.35
CA GLN A 14 26.40 46.95 -64.90
C GLN A 14 25.34 48.01 -65.26
N ALA A 15 25.36 49.12 -64.50
CA ALA A 15 25.15 50.47 -65.01
C ALA A 15 25.95 51.48 -64.17
N LYS A 16 26.54 52.49 -64.82
CA LYS A 16 27.14 53.72 -64.24
C LYS A 16 26.81 54.90 -65.17
N PRO A 17 26.74 56.13 -64.67
CA PRO A 17 27.86 57.08 -64.89
C PRO A 17 28.58 57.48 -63.56
N PHE A 18 29.80 58.02 -63.46
CA PHE A 18 30.60 59.01 -64.25
C PHE A 18 30.02 60.44 -64.18
N VAL A 19 30.73 61.53 -63.84
CA VAL A 19 32.15 61.82 -63.47
C VAL A 19 32.13 62.96 -62.40
N PHE A 20 33.17 63.66 -61.89
CA PHE A 20 34.63 63.86 -62.09
C PHE A 20 35.18 64.43 -60.73
N GLN A 21 36.42 64.88 -60.45
CA GLN A 21 37.78 65.00 -61.05
C GLN A 21 38.78 64.78 -59.86
N THR A 22 39.85 63.99 -59.93
CA THR A 22 41.26 64.31 -60.32
C THR A 22 41.94 65.48 -59.53
N ARG A 23 43.24 65.41 -59.15
CA ARG A 23 44.36 64.56 -59.63
C ARG A 23 45.58 64.53 -58.66
N ILE A 24 46.63 63.78 -59.06
CA ILE A 24 48.04 63.72 -58.57
C ILE A 24 48.26 62.79 -57.34
N VAL A 25 49.04 61.68 -57.32
CA VAL A 25 50.32 61.20 -57.96
C VAL A 25 51.54 61.48 -57.02
N ALA A 26 52.46 60.54 -56.66
CA ALA A 26 52.77 59.18 -57.15
C ALA A 26 53.56 58.27 -56.14
N ILE A 27 53.62 56.96 -56.49
CA ILE A 27 54.76 56.00 -56.39
C ILE A 27 55.38 55.61 -55.02
N MET A 28 55.29 54.30 -54.74
CA MET A 28 56.27 53.32 -54.17
C MET A 28 57.57 53.88 -53.53
N THR A 29 58.04 53.39 -52.37
CA THR A 29 58.58 52.02 -52.17
C THR A 29 58.72 51.65 -50.68
N ARG A 30 58.87 50.34 -50.37
CA ARG A 30 58.95 49.70 -49.03
C ARG A 30 60.15 50.18 -48.18
N PHE A 31 59.97 50.40 -46.85
CA PHE A 31 60.33 49.42 -45.78
C PHE A 31 60.17 49.97 -44.32
N HIS A 32 60.05 49.06 -43.34
CA HIS A 32 60.24 49.21 -41.87
C HIS A 32 59.25 50.03 -40.98
N VAL A 33 58.16 49.34 -40.56
CA VAL A 33 57.83 48.95 -39.15
C VAL A 33 57.64 50.02 -38.05
N LEU A 34 56.37 50.16 -37.58
CA LEU A 34 55.84 50.52 -36.23
C LEU A 34 56.19 51.91 -35.61
N LEU A 35 55.37 52.56 -34.74
CA LEU A 35 54.01 52.34 -34.20
C LEU A 35 53.42 53.68 -33.67
N MET A 36 52.09 53.73 -33.46
CA MET A 36 51.32 54.54 -32.47
C MET A 36 50.43 55.73 -32.92
N THR A 37 49.12 55.50 -32.70
CA THR A 37 48.10 56.36 -32.06
C THR A 37 47.44 57.57 -32.75
N PHE A 38 46.15 57.69 -32.42
CA PHE A 38 45.31 58.89 -32.28
C PHE A 38 44.63 59.53 -33.50
N LEU A 39 43.44 59.01 -33.82
CA LEU A 39 42.25 59.84 -34.09
C LEU A 39 41.04 59.20 -33.41
N GLY A 40 40.05 59.99 -33.00
CA GLY A 40 38.89 59.53 -32.21
C GLY A 40 37.56 60.12 -32.67
N LEU A 41 36.48 59.73 -31.97
CA LEU A 41 35.08 60.12 -32.20
C LEU A 41 34.47 59.71 -33.56
N LEU A 42 34.03 58.45 -33.64
CA LEU A 42 32.62 58.12 -33.91
C LEU A 42 32.36 56.63 -33.65
N ALA A 43 32.32 56.25 -32.36
CA ALA A 43 31.85 54.94 -31.92
C ALA A 43 30.43 55.09 -31.40
N VAL A 44 29.43 54.77 -32.23
CA VAL A 44 28.10 54.42 -31.71
C VAL A 44 28.28 53.12 -30.91
N PRO A 45 27.85 53.04 -29.64
CA PRO A 45 27.81 51.76 -28.96
C PRO A 45 26.81 50.88 -29.70
N LEU A 46 27.30 49.83 -30.37
CA LEU A 46 26.46 48.70 -30.76
C LEU A 46 25.87 48.15 -29.46
N GLY A 47 24.59 48.42 -29.24
CA GLY A 47 23.89 47.97 -28.05
C GLY A 47 24.01 46.46 -27.94
N GLN A 48 24.73 45.99 -26.92
CA GLN A 48 24.81 44.57 -26.60
C GLN A 48 23.38 44.11 -26.31
N ALA A 49 22.83 43.24 -27.17
CA ALA A 49 21.43 42.83 -27.07
C ALA A 49 21.19 42.22 -25.68
N GLU A 50 20.38 42.89 -24.86
CA GLU A 50 20.26 42.51 -23.45
C GLU A 50 19.64 41.12 -23.32
N ALA A 51 20.35 40.24 -22.61
CA ALA A 51 19.93 38.89 -22.27
C ALA A 51 18.71 38.95 -21.33
N ARG A 52 17.50 38.93 -21.90
CA ARG A 52 16.25 39.10 -21.16
C ARG A 52 15.58 37.77 -20.83
N VAL A 53 16.27 36.99 -19.99
CA VAL A 53 15.85 35.64 -19.60
C VAL A 53 14.91 35.70 -18.39
N ILE A 54 13.77 35.02 -18.50
CA ILE A 54 12.70 34.94 -17.49
C ILE A 54 12.34 33.48 -17.19
N ILE A 55 11.60 33.24 -16.10
CA ILE A 55 10.81 32.01 -15.94
C ILE A 55 9.45 32.29 -16.58
N SER A 56 9.15 31.65 -17.70
CA SER A 56 7.91 31.87 -18.47
C SER A 56 6.73 31.12 -17.87
N GLU A 57 6.95 29.87 -17.45
CA GLU A 57 5.92 28.98 -16.91
C GLU A 57 6.54 28.02 -15.89
N PHE A 58 5.76 27.52 -14.93
CA PHE A 58 6.14 26.36 -14.12
C PHE A 58 4.90 25.57 -13.70
N LEU A 59 5.11 24.30 -13.31
CA LEU A 59 4.08 23.42 -12.76
C LEU A 59 4.62 22.73 -11.51
N ALA A 60 3.98 22.98 -10.35
CA ALA A 60 4.35 22.45 -9.03
C ALA A 60 3.36 21.42 -8.47
N VAL A 61 2.48 20.90 -9.32
CA VAL A 61 1.55 19.79 -9.05
C VAL A 61 1.30 19.06 -10.37
N ASN A 62 2.29 18.30 -10.82
CA ASN A 62 2.24 17.55 -12.08
C ASN A 62 1.60 16.18 -11.86
N ASP A 63 0.27 16.09 -11.95
CA ASP A 63 -0.47 14.83 -11.72
C ASP A 63 -0.64 14.03 -13.02
N LYS A 64 -0.73 14.69 -14.18
CA LYS A 64 -1.00 14.06 -15.49
C LYS A 64 -0.21 14.63 -16.67
N GLY A 65 0.55 15.71 -16.46
CA GLY A 65 1.33 16.41 -17.49
C GLY A 65 2.56 15.64 -17.97
N LEU A 66 3.68 16.34 -18.11
CA LEU A 66 4.93 15.78 -18.64
C LEU A 66 5.52 14.72 -17.70
N LYS A 67 6.17 13.69 -18.24
CA LYS A 67 7.06 12.78 -17.51
C LYS A 67 8.52 13.16 -17.79
N ASP A 68 9.39 12.96 -16.82
CA ASP A 68 10.84 12.93 -17.04
C ASP A 68 11.33 11.56 -17.54
N SER A 69 12.60 11.47 -17.89
CA SER A 69 13.27 10.29 -18.45
C SER A 69 13.34 9.07 -17.52
N ASP A 70 13.13 9.22 -16.21
CA ASP A 70 12.94 8.08 -15.30
C ASP A 70 11.47 7.58 -15.30
N GLY A 71 10.58 8.32 -15.97
CA GLY A 71 9.14 8.08 -16.01
C GLY A 71 8.34 8.78 -14.89
N ASP A 72 8.99 9.58 -14.05
CA ASP A 72 8.35 10.32 -12.96
C ASP A 72 7.64 11.58 -13.47
N ARG A 73 6.54 11.95 -12.81
CA ARG A 73 5.90 13.27 -13.01
C ARG A 73 6.50 14.29 -12.06
N SER A 74 7.73 14.67 -12.35
CA SER A 74 8.43 15.73 -11.61
C SER A 74 7.77 17.10 -11.83
N ASP A 75 7.85 17.98 -10.84
CA ASP A 75 7.57 19.41 -11.03
C ASP A 75 8.55 19.96 -12.07
N TRP A 76 8.21 21.07 -12.75
CA TRP A 76 9.10 21.68 -13.74
C TRP A 76 8.98 23.19 -13.82
N ILE A 77 10.06 23.80 -14.28
CA ILE A 77 10.30 25.23 -14.46
C ILE A 77 10.71 25.43 -15.92
N GLU A 78 10.02 26.33 -16.62
CA GLU A 78 10.38 26.74 -17.98
C GLU A 78 11.08 28.11 -17.97
N ILE A 79 12.24 28.17 -18.59
CA ILE A 79 13.03 29.38 -18.81
C ILE A 79 12.84 29.82 -20.26
N ARG A 80 12.42 31.07 -20.49
CA ARG A 80 12.32 31.68 -21.84
C ARG A 80 13.34 32.81 -21.99
N ASN A 81 14.03 32.83 -23.13
CA ASN A 81 14.79 33.99 -23.56
C ASN A 81 13.87 34.97 -24.31
N ALA A 82 13.42 36.03 -23.64
CA ALA A 82 12.66 37.13 -24.23
C ALA A 82 13.58 38.24 -24.82
N GLY A 83 14.88 37.99 -24.90
CA GLY A 83 15.86 38.89 -25.54
C GLY A 83 15.97 38.68 -27.05
N ALA A 84 16.56 39.66 -27.74
CA ALA A 84 16.71 39.68 -29.20
C ALA A 84 17.95 38.90 -29.73
N GLY A 85 18.63 38.12 -28.89
CA GLY A 85 19.81 37.34 -29.26
C GLY A 85 20.02 36.15 -28.33
N THR A 86 20.83 35.18 -28.77
CA THR A 86 21.18 33.95 -28.04
C THR A 86 21.80 34.24 -26.68
N VAL A 87 21.39 33.52 -25.64
CA VAL A 87 21.96 33.63 -24.28
C VAL A 87 22.50 32.27 -23.84
N ASP A 88 23.73 32.25 -23.33
CA ASP A 88 24.31 31.10 -22.64
C ASP A 88 23.99 31.19 -21.14
N LEU A 89 23.37 30.15 -20.57
CA LEU A 89 22.98 30.09 -19.16
C LEU A 89 24.12 29.63 -18.23
N ALA A 90 25.33 29.47 -18.75
CA ALA A 90 26.52 29.12 -17.98
C ALA A 90 26.65 29.93 -16.68
N GLY A 91 26.39 29.28 -15.54
CA GLY A 91 26.57 29.85 -14.21
C GLY A 91 25.45 30.75 -13.70
N TRP A 92 24.32 30.84 -14.40
CA TRP A 92 23.07 31.34 -13.81
C TRP A 92 22.58 30.39 -12.70
N PHE A 93 21.61 30.81 -11.88
CA PHE A 93 21.04 29.99 -10.81
C PHE A 93 19.51 29.99 -10.82
N LEU A 94 18.91 28.86 -10.44
CA LEU A 94 17.51 28.75 -9.99
C LEU A 94 17.49 28.56 -8.47
N THR A 95 16.49 29.12 -7.79
CA THR A 95 16.33 28.94 -6.33
C THR A 95 14.87 29.00 -5.88
N ASP A 96 14.57 28.20 -4.87
CA ASP A 96 13.33 28.15 -4.06
C ASP A 96 13.44 28.95 -2.74
N ASP A 97 14.64 29.39 -2.33
CA ASP A 97 14.87 30.21 -1.13
C ASP A 97 15.42 31.61 -1.46
N ILE A 98 14.65 32.63 -1.10
CA ILE A 98 15.03 34.05 -1.22
C ILE A 98 16.28 34.40 -0.38
N LYS A 99 16.64 33.59 0.62
CA LYS A 99 17.87 33.76 1.42
C LYS A 99 19.10 33.12 0.77
N ASN A 100 18.92 32.26 -0.23
CA ASN A 100 19.99 31.61 -0.97
C ASN A 100 19.83 31.82 -2.49
N LEU A 101 20.23 32.99 -2.97
CA LEU A 101 20.15 33.32 -4.40
C LEU A 101 21.13 32.50 -5.26
N ALA A 102 22.25 32.04 -4.69
CA ALA A 102 23.18 31.11 -5.34
C ALA A 102 22.77 29.64 -5.09
N GLY A 103 21.52 29.30 -5.43
CA GLY A 103 20.90 27.98 -5.23
C GLY A 103 21.43 26.91 -6.19
N TRP A 104 20.55 26.36 -7.03
CA TRP A 104 20.92 25.37 -8.03
C TRP A 104 21.53 26.04 -9.26
N LYS A 105 22.71 25.58 -9.69
CA LYS A 105 23.51 26.24 -10.74
C LYS A 105 23.25 25.63 -12.13
N LEU A 106 22.84 26.46 -13.08
CA LEU A 106 22.63 26.09 -14.47
C LEU A 106 23.97 25.79 -15.19
N PRO A 107 24.04 24.70 -15.99
CA PRO A 107 25.16 24.44 -16.88
C PRO A 107 25.18 25.39 -18.09
N SER A 108 26.21 25.28 -18.93
CA SER A 108 26.30 26.03 -20.19
C SER A 108 25.30 25.45 -21.20
N VAL A 109 24.16 26.12 -21.33
CA VAL A 109 23.07 25.77 -22.25
C VAL A 109 22.68 27.05 -22.98
N LYS A 110 22.60 26.98 -24.31
CA LYS A 110 22.30 28.14 -25.16
C LYS A 110 20.83 28.18 -25.51
N VAL A 111 20.16 29.26 -25.12
CA VAL A 111 18.76 29.53 -25.45
C VAL A 111 18.71 30.63 -26.50
N GLU A 112 18.27 30.27 -27.70
CA GLU A 112 18.12 31.21 -28.82
C GLU A 112 17.10 32.32 -28.53
N ALA A 113 17.11 33.39 -29.34
CA ALA A 113 16.15 34.49 -29.20
C ALA A 113 14.70 33.97 -29.34
N GLY A 114 13.86 34.20 -28.32
CA GLY A 114 12.50 33.66 -28.25
C GLY A 114 12.41 32.17 -27.88
N GLY A 115 13.55 31.50 -27.66
CA GLY A 115 13.64 30.08 -27.30
C GLY A 115 13.31 29.78 -25.83
N TYR A 116 13.14 28.48 -25.56
CA TYR A 116 12.71 27.93 -24.27
C TYR A 116 13.69 26.84 -23.81
N LEU A 117 13.82 26.67 -22.49
CA LEU A 117 14.52 25.57 -21.83
C LEU A 117 13.66 25.06 -20.67
N LEU A 118 13.48 23.75 -20.58
CA LEU A 118 12.79 23.11 -19.46
C LEU A 118 13.79 22.57 -18.44
N VAL A 119 13.46 22.72 -17.15
CA VAL A 119 14.22 22.16 -16.02
C VAL A 119 13.23 21.51 -15.05
N PHE A 120 13.43 20.24 -14.71
CA PHE A 120 12.60 19.54 -13.72
C PHE A 120 13.01 19.91 -12.29
N ALA A 121 12.09 20.40 -11.48
CA ALA A 121 12.29 20.61 -10.04
C ALA A 121 12.01 19.30 -9.29
N SER A 122 12.93 18.34 -9.39
CA SER A 122 12.71 16.95 -8.96
C SER A 122 13.52 16.53 -7.73
N GLY A 123 14.47 17.34 -7.27
CA GLY A 123 15.45 16.96 -6.24
C GLY A 123 16.50 15.94 -6.72
N LYS A 124 16.56 15.60 -8.02
CA LYS A 124 17.49 14.60 -8.57
C LYS A 124 18.90 15.15 -8.86
N ASP A 125 19.09 16.48 -8.82
CA ASP A 125 20.36 17.20 -9.01
C ASP A 125 21.21 16.73 -10.23
N ARG A 126 20.65 16.86 -11.43
CA ARG A 126 21.31 16.54 -12.71
C ARG A 126 21.57 17.81 -13.50
N ALA A 127 22.85 18.14 -13.71
CA ALA A 127 23.29 19.38 -14.37
C ALA A 127 24.19 19.14 -15.59
N ALA A 128 24.02 18.02 -16.30
CA ALA A 128 24.72 17.77 -17.57
C ALA A 128 23.99 18.48 -18.72
N ALA A 129 24.72 19.26 -19.53
CA ALA A 129 24.13 20.15 -20.55
C ALA A 129 23.46 19.42 -21.73
N GLU A 130 23.79 18.14 -21.95
CA GLU A 130 23.28 17.27 -23.02
C GLU A 130 22.22 16.28 -22.52
N GLU A 131 21.80 16.39 -21.25
CA GLU A 131 20.81 15.52 -20.60
C GLU A 131 19.60 16.35 -20.09
N GLU A 132 18.56 15.67 -19.58
CA GLU A 132 17.49 16.38 -18.86
C GLU A 132 18.02 17.06 -17.60
N LEU A 133 17.71 18.34 -17.46
CA LEU A 133 18.12 19.14 -16.31
C LEU A 133 17.18 18.92 -15.13
N HIS A 134 17.74 18.62 -13.96
CA HIS A 134 17.00 18.42 -12.72
C HIS A 134 17.61 19.24 -11.58
N THR A 135 16.83 20.08 -10.91
CA THR A 135 17.31 20.82 -9.73
C THR A 135 17.52 19.90 -8.51
N ASN A 136 18.23 20.40 -7.52
CA ASN A 136 18.38 19.78 -6.20
C ASN A 136 17.22 20.06 -5.23
N PHE A 137 16.14 20.70 -5.70
CA PHE A 137 14.94 21.02 -4.92
C PHE A 137 13.64 20.56 -5.64
N LYS A 138 12.49 20.74 -4.99
CA LYS A 138 11.14 20.50 -5.54
C LYS A 138 10.27 21.73 -5.30
N LEU A 139 9.17 21.88 -6.04
CA LEU A 139 8.29 23.05 -5.87
C LEU A 139 7.16 22.76 -4.87
N GLY A 140 7.09 23.54 -3.81
CA GLY A 140 6.03 23.49 -2.82
C GLY A 140 4.69 23.93 -3.38
N ALA A 141 3.78 22.97 -3.54
CA ALA A 141 2.38 23.20 -3.95
C ALA A 141 1.62 24.22 -3.09
N GLY A 142 2.09 24.50 -1.86
CA GLY A 142 1.54 25.52 -0.96
C GLY A 142 1.85 26.98 -1.34
N GLY A 143 2.81 27.21 -2.23
CA GLY A 143 3.30 28.54 -2.60
C GLY A 143 4.53 28.97 -1.78
N GLU A 144 5.67 29.12 -2.45
CA GLU A 144 6.97 29.55 -1.88
C GLU A 144 7.72 30.48 -2.86
N TYR A 145 8.97 30.83 -2.58
CA TYR A 145 9.75 31.66 -3.50
C TYR A 145 10.18 30.85 -4.74
N LEU A 146 10.34 31.53 -5.87
CA LEU A 146 11.00 30.95 -7.05
C LEU A 146 11.63 32.08 -7.85
N GLY A 147 12.93 31.97 -8.11
CA GLY A 147 13.71 33.00 -8.81
C GLY A 147 14.79 32.44 -9.74
N LEU A 148 15.07 33.21 -10.80
CA LEU A 148 16.16 33.01 -11.75
C LEU A 148 17.18 34.15 -11.57
N ILE A 149 18.42 33.80 -11.26
CA ILE A 149 19.48 34.71 -10.81
C ILE A 149 20.64 34.70 -11.81
N LYS A 150 21.24 35.86 -12.05
CA LYS A 150 22.37 36.04 -12.98
C LYS A 150 23.67 35.43 -12.42
N PRO A 151 24.74 35.28 -13.24
CA PRO A 151 26.00 34.65 -12.82
C PRO A 151 26.81 35.34 -11.71
N ASP A 152 26.37 36.50 -11.20
CA ASP A 152 26.93 37.14 -10.00
C ASP A 152 26.39 36.56 -8.67
N GLY A 153 25.40 35.65 -8.75
CA GLY A 153 24.74 35.03 -7.60
C GLY A 153 23.88 35.98 -6.77
N GLN A 154 23.61 37.19 -7.26
CA GLN A 154 22.99 38.29 -6.49
C GLN A 154 21.89 39.02 -7.28
N THR A 155 22.07 39.25 -8.58
CA THR A 155 21.10 39.98 -9.40
C THR A 155 19.98 39.07 -9.86
N VAL A 156 18.79 39.24 -9.26
CA VAL A 156 17.54 38.58 -9.68
C VAL A 156 17.13 39.05 -11.09
N SER A 157 17.12 38.15 -12.07
CA SER A 157 16.60 38.42 -13.42
C SER A 157 15.07 38.39 -13.44
N HIS A 158 14.49 37.34 -12.83
CA HIS A 158 13.05 37.16 -12.70
C HIS A 158 12.73 36.44 -11.38
N HIS A 159 11.62 36.78 -10.73
CA HIS A 159 11.10 36.02 -9.59
C HIS A 159 9.59 36.21 -9.41
N PHE A 160 8.97 35.29 -8.69
CA PHE A 160 7.60 35.47 -8.21
C PHE A 160 7.66 36.14 -6.82
N VAL A 161 7.30 37.43 -6.78
CA VAL A 161 7.54 38.35 -5.66
C VAL A 161 7.06 37.79 -4.32
N MET A 162 7.98 37.72 -3.34
CA MET A 162 7.83 37.07 -2.03
C MET A 162 7.55 35.57 -2.11
N LYS A 163 6.46 35.17 -2.76
CA LYS A 163 6.14 33.79 -3.12
C LYS A 163 5.09 33.70 -4.22
N TYR A 164 5.13 32.63 -5.01
CA TYR A 164 4.03 32.27 -5.90
C TYR A 164 2.80 31.78 -5.09
N PRO A 165 1.57 31.90 -5.61
CA PRO A 165 0.34 31.50 -4.91
C PRO A 165 0.21 29.98 -4.78
N LYS A 166 -0.69 29.48 -3.92
CA LYS A 166 -0.98 28.04 -3.82
C LYS A 166 -1.35 27.47 -5.20
N GLN A 167 -0.65 26.42 -5.59
CA GLN A 167 -0.73 25.79 -6.91
C GLN A 167 -1.86 24.75 -6.97
N ARG A 168 -2.16 24.26 -8.17
CA ARG A 168 -3.26 23.30 -8.41
C ARG A 168 -2.79 22.23 -9.38
N ASP A 169 -3.34 21.03 -9.20
CA ASP A 169 -3.15 19.85 -10.04
C ASP A 169 -3.33 20.17 -11.53
N ASP A 170 -2.29 19.91 -12.34
CA ASP A 170 -2.24 20.13 -13.79
C ASP A 170 -2.56 21.56 -14.27
N VAL A 171 -2.37 22.57 -13.40
CA VAL A 171 -2.52 24.00 -13.73
C VAL A 171 -1.19 24.70 -13.49
N SER A 172 -0.57 25.17 -14.55
CA SER A 172 0.67 25.93 -14.50
C SER A 172 0.45 27.37 -14.05
N TYR A 173 1.53 28.02 -13.62
CA TYR A 173 1.56 29.42 -13.25
C TYR A 173 2.75 30.12 -13.93
N GLY A 174 2.55 31.32 -14.45
CA GLY A 174 3.57 31.99 -15.24
C GLY A 174 3.13 33.31 -15.87
N ILE A 175 3.89 33.75 -16.88
CA ILE A 175 3.78 35.06 -17.52
C ILE A 175 2.89 34.96 -18.77
N PRO A 176 1.86 35.82 -18.96
CA PRO A 176 1.00 35.78 -20.15
C PRO A 176 1.81 35.88 -21.46
N ALA A 177 1.44 35.11 -22.49
CA ALA A 177 2.21 35.03 -23.74
C ALA A 177 2.43 36.38 -24.46
N GLY A 178 1.48 37.31 -24.33
CA GLY A 178 1.56 38.69 -24.84
C GLY A 178 2.10 39.72 -23.85
N TRP A 179 2.79 39.30 -22.78
CA TRP A 179 3.56 40.19 -21.93
C TRP A 179 4.84 40.61 -22.67
N GLU A 180 4.88 41.87 -23.10
CA GLU A 180 6.09 42.49 -23.62
C GLU A 180 6.86 43.20 -22.49
N PRO A 181 8.20 43.12 -22.47
CA PRO A 181 8.99 43.54 -21.32
C PRO A 181 9.35 45.03 -21.40
N GLU A 182 9.00 45.82 -20.37
CA GLU A 182 9.15 47.30 -20.39
C GLU A 182 10.55 47.77 -20.82
N ALA A 183 10.62 48.79 -21.68
CA ALA A 183 11.89 49.33 -22.14
C ALA A 183 12.63 50.09 -21.02
N ASN A 184 13.94 49.84 -20.90
CA ASN A 184 14.86 50.49 -19.95
C ASN A 184 14.67 50.16 -18.45
N THR A 185 13.99 49.06 -18.09
CA THR A 185 13.94 48.57 -16.71
C THR A 185 15.00 47.48 -16.44
N THR A 186 16.00 47.83 -15.62
CA THR A 186 17.04 46.89 -15.14
C THR A 186 16.64 46.12 -13.87
N THR A 187 15.53 46.50 -13.25
CA THR A 187 14.91 45.81 -12.11
C THR A 187 14.30 44.47 -12.51
N SER A 188 14.24 43.54 -11.54
CA SER A 188 13.61 42.23 -11.69
C SER A 188 12.22 42.34 -12.31
N VAL A 189 11.94 41.47 -13.28
CA VAL A 189 10.62 41.43 -13.93
C VAL A 189 9.56 41.01 -12.92
N ILE A 190 8.57 41.88 -12.69
CA ILE A 190 7.34 41.59 -11.96
C ILE A 190 6.20 41.62 -12.98
N GLY A 191 6.17 40.62 -13.87
CA GLY A 191 5.07 40.45 -14.81
C GLY A 191 3.77 40.09 -14.08
N GLY A 192 2.62 40.37 -14.71
CA GLY A 192 1.29 40.04 -14.18
C GLY A 192 1.02 38.53 -14.21
N ALA A 193 1.72 37.78 -13.34
CA ALA A 193 1.74 36.33 -13.36
C ALA A 193 0.38 35.72 -12.99
N THR A 194 -0.03 34.71 -13.75
CA THR A 194 -1.37 34.12 -13.69
C THR A 194 -1.35 32.61 -13.93
N PHE A 195 -2.48 31.96 -13.65
CA PHE A 195 -2.66 30.52 -13.88
C PHE A 195 -3.12 30.26 -15.32
N PHE A 196 -2.63 29.19 -15.94
CA PHE A 196 -3.09 28.73 -17.26
C PHE A 196 -3.82 27.39 -17.15
N LEU A 197 -4.91 27.23 -17.91
CA LEU A 197 -5.74 26.02 -17.83
C LEU A 197 -5.06 24.78 -18.46
N GLN A 198 -4.12 25.00 -19.37
CA GLN A 198 -3.30 23.96 -19.99
C GLN A 198 -1.85 24.42 -19.96
N PRO A 199 -0.93 23.68 -19.31
CA PRO A 199 0.50 23.94 -19.41
C PRO A 199 1.02 23.74 -20.84
N THR A 200 2.08 24.46 -21.18
CA THR A 200 2.55 24.66 -22.57
C THR A 200 4.09 24.58 -22.69
N PRO A 201 4.77 23.57 -22.09
CA PRO A 201 6.23 23.49 -22.12
C PRO A 201 6.79 23.45 -23.54
N GLY A 202 7.73 24.35 -23.82
CA GLY A 202 8.34 24.60 -25.14
C GLY A 202 7.57 25.57 -26.03
N ALA A 203 6.51 26.24 -25.53
CA ALA A 203 5.59 27.03 -26.33
C ALA A 203 5.03 28.27 -25.61
N PRO A 204 4.43 29.25 -26.32
CA PRO A 204 3.81 30.41 -25.69
C PRO A 204 2.58 30.04 -24.84
N ASN A 205 2.53 30.57 -23.62
CA ASN A 205 1.52 30.26 -22.61
C ASN A 205 0.05 30.39 -23.06
N SER A 206 -0.77 29.44 -22.61
CA SER A 206 -2.15 29.23 -23.08
C SER A 206 -3.19 30.21 -22.49
N LYS A 207 -4.48 29.83 -22.52
CA LYS A 207 -5.57 30.67 -22.01
C LYS A 207 -5.55 30.75 -20.49
N VAL A 208 -5.62 31.98 -19.97
CA VAL A 208 -5.72 32.29 -18.55
C VAL A 208 -6.92 31.58 -17.91
N LEU A 209 -6.68 30.96 -16.75
CA LEU A 209 -7.68 30.28 -15.95
C LEU A 209 -8.65 31.28 -15.32
N GLN A 210 -9.91 31.25 -15.76
CA GLN A 210 -10.97 32.15 -15.30
C GLN A 210 -11.60 31.71 -13.97
N GLY A 211 -11.45 30.43 -13.59
CA GLY A 211 -12.04 29.87 -12.38
C GLY A 211 -11.96 28.35 -12.34
N THR A 212 -12.78 27.74 -11.48
CA THR A 212 -12.95 26.28 -11.36
C THR A 212 -14.43 25.99 -11.25
N VAL A 213 -14.91 24.94 -11.92
CA VAL A 213 -16.32 24.52 -11.83
C VAL A 213 -16.60 24.01 -10.42
N ALA A 214 -17.68 24.48 -9.81
CA ALA A 214 -18.09 24.14 -8.45
C ALA A 214 -18.42 22.64 -8.33
N LYS A 215 -18.17 22.07 -7.14
CA LYS A 215 -18.34 20.64 -6.85
C LYS A 215 -19.77 20.19 -7.21
N LEU A 216 -19.85 19.01 -7.83
CA LEU A 216 -21.13 18.39 -8.19
C LEU A 216 -21.91 17.96 -6.94
N MET A 217 -23.20 18.29 -6.92
CA MET A 217 -24.18 17.83 -5.93
C MET A 217 -25.09 16.79 -6.57
N PHE A 218 -25.50 15.77 -5.79
CA PHE A 218 -26.33 14.65 -6.23
C PHE A 218 -27.51 14.49 -5.27
N SER A 219 -28.74 14.31 -5.79
CA SER A 219 -29.95 14.15 -4.96
C SER A 219 -30.01 12.83 -4.18
N LYS A 220 -29.18 11.85 -4.55
CA LYS A 220 -29.05 10.54 -3.90
C LYS A 220 -27.57 10.15 -3.76
N PRO A 221 -27.15 9.57 -2.62
CA PRO A 221 -25.82 8.97 -2.50
C PRO A 221 -25.71 7.74 -3.41
N HIS A 222 -24.49 7.27 -3.65
CA HIS A 222 -24.28 5.89 -4.11
C HIS A 222 -24.87 4.89 -3.10
N GLY A 223 -25.24 3.69 -3.53
CA GLY A 223 -25.85 2.73 -2.61
C GLY A 223 -26.62 1.58 -3.26
N LEU A 224 -27.25 0.79 -2.39
CA LEU A 224 -28.21 -0.26 -2.72
C LEU A 224 -29.62 0.33 -2.80
N TYR A 225 -30.38 0.00 -3.85
CA TYR A 225 -31.71 0.51 -4.12
C TYR A 225 -32.65 -0.61 -4.60
N ASP A 226 -33.90 -0.61 -4.13
CA ASP A 226 -34.91 -1.60 -4.53
C ASP A 226 -35.89 -1.10 -5.59
N GLU A 227 -36.08 0.21 -5.70
CA GLU A 227 -37.07 0.85 -6.59
C GLU A 227 -36.44 2.02 -7.39
N PRO A 228 -36.89 2.27 -8.63
CA PRO A 228 -36.37 3.37 -9.46
C PRO A 228 -36.57 4.77 -8.89
N PHE A 229 -35.68 5.70 -9.24
CA PHE A 229 -35.73 7.10 -8.80
C PHE A 229 -35.15 8.07 -9.83
N GLU A 230 -35.48 9.36 -9.67
CA GLU A 230 -34.86 10.46 -10.40
C GLU A 230 -33.64 11.00 -9.64
N LEU A 231 -32.48 10.96 -10.30
CA LEU A 231 -31.20 11.45 -9.79
C LEU A 231 -30.96 12.87 -10.29
N GLY A 232 -31.19 13.87 -9.44
CA GLY A 232 -30.82 15.25 -9.73
C GLY A 232 -29.32 15.45 -9.56
N ILE A 233 -28.67 16.12 -10.52
CA ILE A 233 -27.22 16.40 -10.50
C ILE A 233 -26.99 17.85 -10.88
N THR A 234 -26.34 18.62 -10.00
CA THR A 234 -26.19 20.08 -10.17
C THR A 234 -24.79 20.59 -9.83
N SER A 235 -24.46 21.79 -10.32
CA SER A 235 -23.29 22.57 -9.92
C SER A 235 -23.70 24.03 -9.77
N GLU A 236 -23.16 24.73 -8.77
CA GLU A 236 -23.43 26.15 -8.52
C GLU A 236 -22.81 27.07 -9.61
N THR A 237 -21.98 26.52 -10.51
CA THR A 237 -21.39 27.28 -11.62
C THR A 237 -22.38 27.46 -12.76
N ALA A 238 -23.09 28.59 -12.75
CA ALA A 238 -24.00 28.99 -13.83
C ALA A 238 -23.33 28.88 -15.21
N GLY A 239 -23.99 28.19 -16.15
CA GLY A 239 -23.47 27.93 -17.49
C GLY A 239 -22.33 26.92 -17.57
N ALA A 240 -22.20 26.01 -16.59
CA ALA A 240 -21.38 24.81 -16.74
C ALA A 240 -22.20 23.67 -17.39
N THR A 241 -21.60 22.97 -18.35
CA THR A 241 -22.15 21.76 -18.95
C THR A 241 -21.75 20.56 -18.11
N LEU A 242 -22.70 19.79 -17.60
CA LEU A 242 -22.41 18.51 -16.94
C LEU A 242 -22.43 17.41 -18.00
N ARG A 243 -21.39 16.55 -18.02
CA ARG A 243 -21.33 15.35 -18.87
C ARG A 243 -21.13 14.11 -18.04
N TYR A 244 -21.69 12.99 -18.49
CA TYR A 244 -21.62 11.70 -17.82
C TYR A 244 -21.40 10.52 -18.78
N THR A 245 -21.00 9.40 -18.20
CA THR A 245 -20.82 8.10 -18.86
C THR A 245 -21.36 6.99 -17.95
N THR A 246 -21.71 5.84 -18.53
CA THR A 246 -22.28 4.68 -17.80
C THR A 246 -21.61 3.34 -18.15
N ASP A 247 -20.53 3.38 -18.92
CA ASP A 247 -19.74 2.26 -19.45
C ASP A 247 -18.40 2.07 -18.70
N GLY A 248 -18.11 2.94 -17.74
CA GLY A 248 -16.84 3.00 -17.02
C GLY A 248 -15.88 4.08 -17.53
N SER A 249 -16.12 4.68 -18.71
CA SER A 249 -15.18 5.62 -19.32
C SER A 249 -15.17 7.02 -18.68
N VAL A 250 -14.07 7.76 -18.78
CA VAL A 250 -13.99 9.15 -18.28
C VAL A 250 -14.75 10.12 -19.21
N PRO A 251 -15.76 10.86 -18.70
CA PRO A 251 -16.34 11.98 -19.45
C PRO A 251 -15.29 13.09 -19.61
N THR A 252 -15.15 13.62 -20.83
CA THR A 252 -14.27 14.76 -21.15
C THR A 252 -15.11 15.95 -21.61
N VAL A 253 -14.49 17.03 -22.11
CA VAL A 253 -15.24 18.16 -22.68
C VAL A 253 -15.96 17.78 -23.99
N ASP A 254 -15.50 16.72 -24.66
CA ASP A 254 -16.01 16.25 -25.97
C ASP A 254 -16.75 14.89 -25.87
N THR A 255 -16.28 13.99 -25.01
CA THR A 255 -16.84 12.62 -24.79
C THR A 255 -17.81 12.54 -23.61
N GLY A 256 -18.71 11.56 -23.65
CA GLY A 256 -19.79 11.38 -22.65
C GLY A 256 -21.06 12.16 -22.99
N GLN A 257 -22.20 11.68 -22.51
CA GLN A 257 -23.51 12.29 -22.73
C GLN A 257 -23.63 13.60 -21.94
N VAL A 258 -24.21 14.64 -22.54
CA VAL A 258 -24.56 15.87 -21.80
C VAL A 258 -25.81 15.59 -20.95
N LEU A 259 -25.82 16.05 -19.71
CA LEU A 259 -27.02 16.07 -18.89
C LEU A 259 -28.01 17.10 -19.45
N ASP A 260 -29.11 16.62 -20.02
CA ASP A 260 -30.23 17.42 -20.50
C ASP A 260 -31.39 17.36 -19.50
N GLY A 261 -31.87 18.51 -19.05
CA GLY A 261 -32.79 18.63 -17.91
C GLY A 261 -32.11 18.46 -16.53
N ASP A 262 -32.93 18.44 -15.47
CA ASP A 262 -32.48 18.48 -14.08
C ASP A 262 -32.19 17.10 -13.45
N SER A 263 -32.59 15.99 -14.07
CA SER A 263 -32.41 14.63 -13.51
C SER A 263 -32.15 13.51 -14.53
N LEU A 264 -31.54 12.43 -14.05
CA LEU A 264 -31.41 11.14 -14.74
C LEU A 264 -32.27 10.07 -14.05
N LYS A 265 -33.05 9.33 -14.83
CA LYS A 265 -33.82 8.19 -14.32
C LYS A 265 -32.94 6.97 -14.07
N ILE A 266 -32.72 6.62 -12.80
CA ILE A 266 -31.99 5.41 -12.39
C ILE A 266 -33.00 4.34 -11.97
N GLY A 267 -33.03 3.20 -12.68
CA GLY A 267 -34.02 2.13 -12.43
C GLY A 267 -33.49 0.70 -12.48
N LYS A 268 -32.17 0.54 -12.58
CA LYS A 268 -31.43 -0.72 -12.56
C LYS A 268 -29.97 -0.46 -12.17
N THR A 269 -29.15 -1.49 -12.04
CA THR A 269 -27.74 -1.31 -11.67
C THR A 269 -27.03 -0.42 -12.68
N THR A 270 -26.50 0.69 -12.18
CA THR A 270 -25.96 1.78 -13.00
C THR A 270 -24.70 2.33 -12.33
N VAL A 271 -23.57 2.21 -13.02
CA VAL A 271 -22.40 3.05 -12.77
C VAL A 271 -22.62 4.37 -13.49
N LEU A 272 -22.26 5.48 -12.83
CA LEU A 272 -22.30 6.81 -13.41
C LEU A 272 -21.00 7.55 -13.07
N ARG A 273 -20.22 7.96 -14.07
CA ARG A 273 -19.10 8.90 -13.88
C ARG A 273 -19.51 10.25 -14.42
N VAL A 274 -19.29 11.33 -13.66
CA VAL A 274 -19.76 12.68 -14.02
C VAL A 274 -18.65 13.72 -13.83
N ALA A 275 -18.54 14.66 -14.77
CA ALA A 275 -17.71 15.85 -14.63
C ALA A 275 -18.43 17.11 -15.17
N GLY A 276 -18.16 18.25 -14.54
CA GLY A 276 -18.67 19.55 -14.95
C GLY A 276 -17.60 20.38 -15.69
N PHE A 277 -17.97 20.89 -16.87
CA PHE A 277 -17.09 21.62 -17.79
C PHE A 277 -17.60 23.03 -18.04
N LYS A 278 -16.70 24.00 -18.19
CA LYS A 278 -17.02 25.36 -18.65
C LYS A 278 -15.79 25.96 -19.35
N PRO A 279 -15.92 26.59 -20.54
CA PRO A 279 -14.78 27.17 -21.25
C PRO A 279 -14.00 28.16 -20.38
N GLY A 280 -12.67 28.00 -20.33
CA GLY A 280 -11.78 28.85 -19.51
C GLY A 280 -11.75 28.52 -18.02
N PHE A 281 -12.57 27.60 -17.53
CA PHE A 281 -12.57 27.14 -16.12
C PHE A 281 -11.92 25.76 -16.03
N LYS A 282 -11.23 25.48 -14.92
CA LYS A 282 -10.83 24.10 -14.60
C LYS A 282 -12.09 23.26 -14.36
N PRO A 283 -12.26 22.10 -15.03
CA PRO A 283 -13.40 21.22 -14.80
C PRO A 283 -13.40 20.64 -13.38
N THR A 284 -14.52 20.05 -12.96
CA THR A 284 -14.54 19.28 -11.71
C THR A 284 -13.63 18.06 -11.82
N LYS A 285 -13.15 17.53 -10.69
CA LYS A 285 -12.69 16.12 -10.68
C LYS A 285 -13.88 15.22 -11.05
N VAL A 286 -13.61 14.10 -11.72
CA VAL A 286 -14.64 13.11 -12.07
C VAL A 286 -15.17 12.50 -10.78
N VAL A 287 -16.47 12.61 -10.55
CA VAL A 287 -17.18 11.96 -9.44
C VAL A 287 -17.86 10.71 -9.97
N THR A 288 -17.60 9.58 -9.33
CA THR A 288 -18.27 8.31 -9.64
C THR A 288 -19.42 8.08 -8.66
N ARG A 289 -20.51 7.47 -9.12
CA ARG A 289 -21.59 6.95 -8.30
C ARG A 289 -22.06 5.61 -8.84
N THR A 290 -21.94 4.56 -8.03
CA THR A 290 -22.56 3.26 -8.32
C THR A 290 -23.89 3.13 -7.59
N TYR A 291 -24.93 2.81 -8.35
CA TYR A 291 -26.27 2.51 -7.85
C TYR A 291 -26.55 1.03 -8.11
N LEU A 292 -26.65 0.23 -7.04
CA LEU A 292 -26.78 -1.23 -7.08
C LEU A 292 -28.25 -1.64 -6.88
N PHE A 293 -28.79 -2.47 -7.78
CA PHE A 293 -30.18 -2.93 -7.69
C PHE A 293 -30.22 -4.46 -7.56
N PRO A 294 -30.42 -5.04 -6.36
CA PRO A 294 -30.35 -6.50 -6.14
C PRO A 294 -31.25 -7.34 -7.04
N LYS A 295 -32.44 -6.84 -7.40
CA LYS A 295 -33.38 -7.49 -8.35
C LYS A 295 -32.82 -7.61 -9.77
N ASP A 296 -31.96 -6.68 -10.17
CA ASP A 296 -31.29 -6.61 -11.48
C ASP A 296 -29.96 -7.36 -11.47
N ILE A 297 -29.17 -7.23 -10.38
CA ILE A 297 -27.91 -7.96 -10.16
C ILE A 297 -28.08 -9.47 -10.36
N VAL A 298 -29.10 -10.09 -9.75
CA VAL A 298 -29.33 -11.55 -9.87
C VAL A 298 -29.79 -11.99 -11.27
N ARG A 299 -30.02 -11.05 -12.20
CA ARG A 299 -30.37 -11.29 -13.60
C ARG A 299 -29.33 -10.69 -14.58
N GLN A 300 -28.16 -10.25 -14.11
CA GLN A 300 -27.04 -9.87 -14.97
C GLN A 300 -26.51 -11.13 -15.69
N SER A 301 -26.34 -11.03 -17.02
CA SER A 301 -25.84 -12.10 -17.91
C SER A 301 -26.45 -13.50 -17.62
N PRO A 302 -27.78 -13.68 -17.69
CA PRO A 302 -28.44 -14.92 -17.23
C PRO A 302 -28.19 -16.12 -18.14
N ASP A 303 -27.64 -15.89 -19.33
CA ASP A 303 -27.13 -16.83 -20.33
C ASP A 303 -25.60 -17.06 -20.22
N GLY A 304 -24.93 -16.34 -19.32
CA GLY A 304 -23.49 -16.33 -19.12
C GLY A 304 -22.70 -15.44 -20.09
N LEU A 305 -23.36 -14.76 -21.04
CA LEU A 305 -22.69 -13.95 -22.07
C LEU A 305 -22.18 -12.61 -21.52
N PRO A 306 -21.18 -11.97 -22.16
CA PRO A 306 -20.64 -10.69 -21.69
C PRO A 306 -21.72 -9.59 -21.66
N PRO A 307 -21.80 -8.78 -20.59
CA PRO A 307 -22.57 -7.55 -20.63
C PRO A 307 -21.95 -6.55 -21.62
N ALA A 308 -22.70 -5.53 -22.02
CA ALA A 308 -22.24 -4.56 -23.02
C ALA A 308 -20.90 -3.90 -22.64
N GLY A 309 -19.94 -3.94 -23.56
CA GLY A 309 -18.57 -3.42 -23.38
C GLY A 309 -17.55 -4.45 -22.86
N PHE A 310 -17.99 -5.58 -22.30
CA PHE A 310 -17.10 -6.65 -21.84
C PHE A 310 -16.77 -7.64 -22.99
N PRO A 311 -15.55 -8.21 -23.02
CA PRO A 311 -15.17 -9.18 -24.04
C PRO A 311 -15.66 -10.60 -23.72
N TYR A 312 -15.72 -11.46 -24.75
CA TYR A 312 -16.04 -12.90 -24.60
C TYR A 312 -14.94 -13.69 -23.90
N ASP A 313 -13.70 -13.26 -24.09
CA ASP A 313 -12.51 -13.86 -23.50
C ASP A 313 -11.42 -12.81 -23.23
N TRP A 314 -10.39 -13.20 -22.49
CA TRP A 314 -9.12 -12.46 -22.42
C TRP A 314 -7.96 -13.42 -22.17
N GLY A 315 -6.98 -13.42 -23.08
CA GLY A 315 -5.85 -14.36 -23.07
C GLY A 315 -6.31 -15.83 -23.18
N PHE A 316 -6.45 -16.51 -22.04
CA PHE A 316 -6.93 -17.91 -21.99
C PHE A 316 -8.24 -18.07 -21.19
N ASN A 317 -8.85 -16.98 -20.74
CA ASN A 317 -10.05 -17.02 -19.91
C ASN A 317 -11.30 -16.87 -20.77
N PHE A 318 -12.06 -17.96 -20.95
CA PHE A 318 -13.46 -17.91 -21.39
C PHE A 318 -14.35 -17.85 -20.16
N VAL A 319 -15.16 -16.80 -20.01
CA VAL A 319 -15.78 -16.49 -18.72
C VAL A 319 -17.30 -16.47 -18.81
N ASP A 320 -17.90 -17.30 -17.96
CA ASP A 320 -19.31 -17.18 -17.61
C ASP A 320 -19.49 -15.93 -16.75
N TYR A 321 -20.15 -14.92 -17.31
CA TYR A 321 -20.42 -13.66 -16.60
C TYR A 321 -21.60 -13.77 -15.64
N GLY A 322 -22.45 -14.79 -15.77
CA GLY A 322 -23.73 -14.86 -15.10
C GLY A 322 -23.67 -15.15 -13.61
N MET A 323 -24.78 -14.86 -12.94
CA MET A 323 -25.17 -15.60 -11.74
C MET A 323 -25.96 -16.84 -12.19
N ASP A 324 -25.51 -18.04 -11.82
CA ASP A 324 -26.13 -19.31 -12.22
C ASP A 324 -27.59 -19.35 -11.76
N GLN A 325 -28.49 -19.30 -12.74
CA GLN A 325 -29.92 -19.19 -12.51
C GLN A 325 -30.51 -20.43 -11.80
N ARG A 326 -29.75 -21.54 -11.68
CA ARG A 326 -30.11 -22.70 -10.86
C ARG A 326 -29.96 -22.42 -9.36
N VAL A 327 -29.04 -21.52 -8.96
CA VAL A 327 -28.90 -21.04 -7.57
C VAL A 327 -29.86 -19.88 -7.31
N VAL A 328 -29.96 -18.93 -8.23
CA VAL A 328 -30.83 -17.75 -8.08
C VAL A 328 -32.31 -18.13 -7.90
N ASN A 329 -32.76 -19.22 -8.52
CA ASN A 329 -34.14 -19.70 -8.42
C ASN A 329 -34.30 -20.97 -7.54
N ASP A 330 -33.28 -21.37 -6.77
CA ASP A 330 -33.37 -22.47 -5.79
C ASP A 330 -34.33 -22.07 -4.65
N GLU A 331 -35.29 -22.93 -4.31
CA GLU A 331 -36.25 -22.70 -3.21
C GLU A 331 -35.59 -22.40 -1.86
N ARG A 332 -34.34 -22.86 -1.64
CA ARG A 332 -33.55 -22.56 -0.44
C ARG A 332 -33.00 -21.14 -0.40
N TYR A 333 -32.84 -20.49 -1.56
CA TYR A 333 -31.96 -19.32 -1.75
C TYR A 333 -32.63 -18.12 -2.41
N LYS A 334 -33.68 -18.32 -3.23
CA LYS A 334 -34.31 -17.29 -4.08
C LYS A 334 -34.68 -15.98 -3.38
N ASP A 335 -35.10 -16.06 -2.11
CA ASP A 335 -35.44 -14.89 -1.29
C ASP A 335 -34.20 -14.39 -0.51
N LYS A 336 -33.42 -15.32 0.06
CA LYS A 336 -32.22 -15.02 0.88
C LYS A 336 -31.07 -14.40 0.10
N ILE A 337 -31.01 -14.55 -1.23
CA ILE A 337 -29.93 -14.01 -2.07
C ILE A 337 -29.91 -12.48 -2.05
N PHE A 338 -31.06 -11.84 -1.83
CA PHE A 338 -31.18 -10.38 -1.66
C PHE A 338 -30.63 -9.90 -0.30
N ASP A 339 -30.72 -10.72 0.74
CA ASP A 339 -30.04 -10.49 2.02
C ASP A 339 -28.55 -10.81 1.89
N GLY A 340 -28.18 -11.83 1.12
CA GLY A 340 -26.80 -12.17 0.77
C GLY A 340 -26.05 -10.98 0.19
N LEU A 341 -26.63 -10.31 -0.82
CA LEU A 341 -26.09 -9.08 -1.43
C LEU A 341 -26.02 -7.87 -0.46
N ARG A 342 -26.66 -7.97 0.72
CA ARG A 342 -26.64 -6.96 1.80
C ARG A 342 -25.91 -7.42 3.07
N SER A 343 -25.42 -8.66 3.13
CA SER A 343 -24.84 -9.20 4.38
C SER A 343 -23.46 -8.65 4.73
N ILE A 344 -22.75 -8.10 3.73
CA ILE A 344 -21.40 -7.53 3.83
C ILE A 344 -21.27 -6.28 2.93
N PRO A 345 -20.31 -5.36 3.19
CA PRO A 345 -20.09 -4.20 2.34
C PRO A 345 -19.83 -4.54 0.88
N SER A 346 -20.28 -3.65 -0.02
CA SER A 346 -20.05 -3.73 -1.46
C SER A 346 -18.94 -2.77 -1.88
N TYR A 347 -17.96 -3.24 -2.64
CA TYR A 347 -16.94 -2.42 -3.28
C TYR A 347 -17.23 -2.33 -4.78
N SER A 348 -17.23 -1.13 -5.35
CA SER A 348 -17.36 -0.91 -6.80
C SER A 348 -16.05 -0.41 -7.37
N LEU A 349 -15.45 -1.19 -8.27
CA LEU A 349 -14.31 -0.83 -9.10
C LEU A 349 -14.84 -0.31 -10.43
N VAL A 350 -14.54 0.95 -10.75
CA VAL A 350 -14.97 1.62 -11.99
C VAL A 350 -13.76 2.18 -12.74
N MET A 351 -13.57 1.77 -14.00
CA MET A 351 -12.42 2.16 -14.83
C MET A 351 -12.69 1.92 -16.33
N GLU A 352 -11.77 2.37 -17.19
CA GLU A 352 -11.81 2.09 -18.63
C GLU A 352 -11.80 0.58 -18.91
N MET A 353 -12.49 0.15 -19.97
CA MET A 353 -12.52 -1.26 -20.36
C MET A 353 -11.19 -1.71 -20.98
N ASP A 354 -10.48 -0.82 -21.68
CA ASP A 354 -9.17 -1.11 -22.27
C ASP A 354 -8.11 -1.29 -21.16
N ASP A 355 -8.08 -0.42 -20.14
CA ASP A 355 -7.24 -0.55 -18.93
C ASP A 355 -7.44 -1.91 -18.22
N LEU A 356 -8.61 -2.55 -18.39
CA LEU A 356 -8.88 -3.91 -17.93
C LEU A 356 -8.43 -4.97 -18.95
N PHE A 357 -8.92 -4.93 -20.19
CA PHE A 357 -8.96 -6.11 -21.08
C PHE A 357 -8.15 -5.99 -22.38
N ASP A 358 -7.60 -4.83 -22.73
CA ASP A 358 -6.75 -4.68 -23.91
C ASP A 358 -5.54 -5.64 -23.89
N GLU A 359 -5.17 -6.19 -25.05
CA GLU A 359 -4.12 -7.21 -25.15
C GLU A 359 -2.73 -6.66 -24.84
N GLU A 360 -2.44 -5.39 -25.16
CA GLU A 360 -1.13 -4.77 -24.91
C GLU A 360 -1.02 -4.11 -23.54
N THR A 361 -2.12 -3.52 -23.04
CA THR A 361 -2.11 -2.62 -21.87
C THR A 361 -3.05 -3.02 -20.74
N GLY A 362 -4.05 -3.87 -21.01
CA GLY A 362 -5.11 -4.24 -20.06
C GLY A 362 -4.63 -5.18 -18.95
N ILE A 363 -4.94 -4.87 -17.68
CA ILE A 363 -4.39 -5.58 -16.53
C ILE A 363 -4.92 -7.01 -16.33
N PHE A 364 -6.11 -7.36 -16.83
CA PHE A 364 -6.63 -8.74 -16.84
C PHE A 364 -5.96 -9.58 -17.92
N ALA A 365 -5.81 -9.07 -19.15
CA ALA A 365 -5.07 -9.75 -20.21
C ALA A 365 -3.60 -9.98 -19.79
N ASN A 366 -3.00 -8.98 -19.15
CA ASN A 366 -1.59 -8.96 -18.73
C ASN A 366 -1.38 -9.28 -17.23
N ALA A 367 -2.28 -10.05 -16.59
CA ALA A 367 -2.35 -10.23 -15.14
C ALA A 367 -1.06 -10.68 -14.42
N LYS A 368 -0.06 -11.20 -15.14
CA LYS A 368 1.25 -11.61 -14.58
C LYS A 368 2.22 -10.46 -14.32
N ASN A 369 2.00 -9.29 -14.95
CA ASN A 369 2.91 -8.15 -14.94
C ASN A 369 2.74 -7.29 -13.65
N ASP A 370 3.78 -6.55 -13.29
CA ASP A 370 3.77 -5.63 -12.14
C ASP A 370 4.80 -4.49 -12.27
N GLY A 371 5.10 -3.76 -11.20
CA GLY A 371 5.80 -2.46 -11.25
C GLY A 371 4.83 -1.27 -11.46
N ARG A 372 5.39 -0.07 -11.71
CA ARG A 372 4.61 1.18 -11.85
C ARG A 372 3.80 1.21 -13.15
N GLU A 373 4.40 0.81 -14.27
CA GLU A 373 3.80 0.86 -15.61
C GLU A 373 2.57 -0.04 -15.81
N TRP A 374 2.25 -0.90 -14.83
CA TRP A 374 1.07 -1.77 -14.83
C TRP A 374 -0.02 -1.31 -13.85
N GLU A 375 0.14 -0.13 -13.23
CA GLU A 375 -0.92 0.56 -12.46
C GLU A 375 -1.84 1.32 -13.43
N ARG A 376 -3.16 1.18 -13.26
CA ARG A 376 -4.21 1.80 -14.08
C ARG A 376 -5.07 2.75 -13.26
N ALA A 377 -5.74 3.68 -13.92
CA ALA A 377 -6.55 4.69 -13.24
C ALA A 377 -7.98 4.16 -13.00
N CYS A 378 -8.45 4.21 -11.76
CA CYS A 378 -9.80 3.78 -11.42
C CYS A 378 -10.47 4.71 -10.41
N SER A 379 -11.78 4.52 -10.24
CA SER A 379 -12.53 4.93 -9.07
C SER A 379 -12.83 3.70 -8.24
N LEU A 380 -12.61 3.80 -6.92
CA LEU A 380 -13.05 2.81 -5.95
C LEU A 380 -14.13 3.43 -5.06
N GLU A 381 -15.27 2.75 -4.96
CA GLU A 381 -16.32 3.06 -4.00
C GLU A 381 -16.43 1.94 -2.97
N MET A 382 -16.62 2.29 -1.69
CA MET A 382 -17.23 1.40 -0.71
C MET A 382 -18.68 1.85 -0.48
N ILE A 383 -19.59 0.89 -0.50
CA ILE A 383 -21.02 1.03 -0.24
C ILE A 383 -21.36 0.14 0.98
N SER A 384 -21.80 0.76 2.06
CA SER A 384 -22.21 0.07 3.28
C SER A 384 -23.61 -0.52 3.12
N PRO A 385 -23.89 -1.72 3.66
CA PRO A 385 -25.19 -2.39 3.45
C PRO A 385 -26.33 -1.80 4.29
N ASP A 386 -25.98 -1.15 5.39
CA ASP A 386 -26.86 -0.45 6.34
C ASP A 386 -27.16 1.00 5.93
N GLY A 387 -26.60 1.46 4.80
CA GLY A 387 -26.68 2.86 4.36
C GLY A 387 -25.72 3.82 5.08
N ALA A 388 -24.82 3.34 5.94
CA ALA A 388 -23.78 4.18 6.53
C ALA A 388 -22.84 4.76 5.46
N SER A 389 -22.28 5.94 5.71
CA SER A 389 -21.43 6.63 4.74
C SER A 389 -20.15 5.84 4.44
N GLY A 390 -20.05 5.31 3.22
CA GLY A 390 -18.82 4.77 2.65
C GLY A 390 -17.88 5.87 2.11
N PHE A 391 -17.07 5.52 1.12
CA PHE A 391 -16.18 6.46 0.41
C PHE A 391 -16.30 6.30 -1.11
N GLN A 392 -15.98 7.35 -1.86
CA GLN A 392 -15.65 7.26 -3.28
C GLN A 392 -14.35 8.01 -3.50
N GLU A 393 -13.33 7.35 -4.01
CA GLU A 393 -12.05 7.99 -4.33
C GLU A 393 -11.46 7.45 -5.64
N ASN A 394 -10.86 8.35 -6.41
CA ASN A 394 -10.07 7.97 -7.58
C ASN A 394 -8.67 7.52 -7.12
N CYS A 395 -8.21 6.38 -7.61
CA CYS A 395 -6.99 5.72 -7.14
C CYS A 395 -6.35 4.87 -8.25
N GLY A 396 -5.11 4.44 -8.04
CA GLY A 396 -4.43 3.49 -8.91
C GLY A 396 -4.82 2.06 -8.56
N VAL A 397 -4.93 1.17 -9.55
CA VAL A 397 -5.19 -0.26 -9.34
C VAL A 397 -4.18 -1.15 -10.04
N ARG A 398 -3.80 -2.28 -9.41
CA ARG A 398 -3.03 -3.38 -10.01
C ARG A 398 -3.58 -4.72 -9.60
N ILE A 399 -3.42 -5.74 -10.45
CA ILE A 399 -3.63 -7.13 -10.06
C ILE A 399 -2.47 -7.62 -9.17
N ARG A 400 -2.75 -8.34 -8.09
CA ARG A 400 -1.77 -8.78 -7.06
C ARG A 400 -1.71 -10.28 -6.83
N GLY A 401 -0.53 -10.75 -6.42
CA GLY A 401 -0.32 -12.08 -5.84
C GLY A 401 0.55 -13.02 -6.69
N GLY A 402 0.69 -14.26 -6.22
CA GLY A 402 1.27 -15.36 -6.99
C GLY A 402 0.18 -16.07 -7.80
N PHE A 403 -0.50 -17.03 -7.17
CA PHE A 403 -1.48 -17.91 -7.82
C PHE A 403 -2.70 -17.16 -8.41
N SER A 404 -3.14 -16.07 -7.77
CA SER A 404 -4.22 -15.21 -8.29
C SER A 404 -3.91 -14.61 -9.68
N ARG A 405 -2.62 -14.47 -10.05
CA ARG A 405 -2.14 -13.98 -11.36
C ARG A 405 -1.98 -15.07 -12.43
N MET A 406 -2.50 -16.28 -12.23
CA MET A 406 -2.52 -17.27 -13.30
C MET A 406 -3.39 -16.80 -14.47
N SER A 407 -2.92 -16.99 -15.70
CA SER A 407 -3.60 -16.53 -16.92
C SER A 407 -4.85 -17.34 -17.28
N SER A 408 -5.22 -18.33 -16.47
CA SER A 408 -6.44 -19.15 -16.54
C SER A 408 -7.32 -18.99 -15.28
N ASN A 409 -7.10 -17.93 -14.50
CA ASN A 409 -7.90 -17.57 -13.33
C ASN A 409 -8.67 -16.27 -13.58
N ALA A 410 -9.93 -16.36 -13.99
CA ALA A 410 -10.76 -15.17 -14.24
C ALA A 410 -11.02 -14.31 -12.98
N LYS A 411 -10.92 -14.88 -11.78
CA LYS A 411 -11.14 -14.16 -10.52
C LYS A 411 -9.81 -13.68 -9.93
N HIS A 412 -9.34 -12.53 -10.41
CA HIS A 412 -8.11 -11.88 -9.95
C HIS A 412 -8.31 -11.06 -8.65
N ALA A 413 -7.25 -10.93 -7.86
CA ALA A 413 -7.16 -10.07 -6.68
C ALA A 413 -6.49 -8.72 -7.00
N PHE A 414 -6.90 -7.65 -6.31
CA PHE A 414 -6.47 -6.28 -6.60
C PHE A 414 -5.68 -5.65 -5.45
N ARG A 415 -4.79 -4.72 -5.78
CA ARG A 415 -4.26 -3.70 -4.87
C ARG A 415 -4.66 -2.33 -5.37
N PHE A 416 -5.19 -1.50 -4.47
CA PHE A 416 -5.51 -0.11 -4.72
C PHE A 416 -4.46 0.80 -4.08
N PHE A 417 -4.13 1.91 -4.73
CA PHE A 417 -3.08 2.85 -4.32
C PHE A 417 -3.60 4.28 -4.37
N PHE A 418 -3.52 4.97 -3.23
CA PHE A 418 -3.96 6.35 -3.10
C PHE A 418 -2.76 7.26 -3.38
N ARG A 419 -2.85 8.07 -4.43
CA ARG A 419 -1.77 8.92 -4.98
C ARG A 419 -2.37 10.14 -5.67
N SER A 420 -1.65 11.28 -5.66
CA SER A 420 -2.09 12.54 -6.28
C SER A 420 -2.48 12.38 -7.76
N GLU A 421 -1.66 11.66 -8.54
CA GLU A 421 -1.87 11.35 -9.97
C GLU A 421 -3.29 10.83 -10.31
N TYR A 422 -3.94 10.14 -9.37
CA TYR A 422 -5.30 9.62 -9.54
C TYR A 422 -6.34 10.41 -8.71
N GLY A 423 -6.01 10.80 -7.48
CA GLY A 423 -6.97 11.36 -6.50
C GLY A 423 -6.28 11.85 -5.22
N PRO A 424 -6.74 11.49 -4.02
CA PRO A 424 -6.03 11.82 -2.78
C PRO A 424 -4.74 10.99 -2.63
N ALA A 425 -3.70 11.61 -2.06
CA ALA A 425 -2.43 10.95 -1.77
C ALA A 425 -2.46 9.89 -0.66
N LYS A 426 -3.56 9.79 0.11
CA LYS A 426 -3.89 8.71 1.05
C LYS A 426 -5.42 8.63 1.21
N LEU A 427 -6.00 7.44 1.27
CA LEU A 427 -7.40 7.27 1.69
C LEU A 427 -7.53 7.63 3.17
N LYS A 428 -8.59 8.35 3.55
CA LYS A 428 -8.88 8.73 4.95
C LYS A 428 -10.26 8.20 5.34
N TYR A 429 -10.31 6.92 5.69
CA TYR A 429 -11.55 6.20 5.98
C TYR A 429 -11.29 5.04 6.96
N PRO A 430 -12.16 4.75 7.94
CA PRO A 430 -12.00 3.68 8.93
C PRO A 430 -12.29 2.27 8.35
N VAL A 431 -11.55 1.84 7.33
CA VAL A 431 -11.82 0.61 6.56
C VAL A 431 -11.95 -0.65 7.42
N PHE A 432 -11.21 -0.73 8.53
CA PHE A 432 -11.23 -1.87 9.47
C PHE A 432 -11.73 -1.47 10.87
N GLY A 433 -12.58 -0.44 10.94
CA GLY A 433 -13.15 0.10 12.17
C GLY A 433 -12.27 1.15 12.86
N LYS A 434 -12.73 1.64 14.02
CA LYS A 434 -12.09 2.72 14.79
C LYS A 434 -10.79 2.30 15.50
N ASP A 435 -10.65 1.02 15.83
CA ASP A 435 -9.53 0.46 16.63
C ASP A 435 -8.40 -0.06 15.72
N ALA A 436 -8.32 0.49 14.51
CA ALA A 436 -7.47 0.07 13.39
C ALA A 436 -6.83 1.29 12.71
N ALA A 437 -6.08 1.08 11.63
CA ALA A 437 -5.62 2.17 10.79
C ALA A 437 -6.80 3.00 10.23
N GLN A 438 -6.66 4.33 10.27
CA GLN A 438 -7.67 5.29 9.82
C GLN A 438 -7.29 5.96 8.48
N VAL A 439 -6.07 5.70 7.99
CA VAL A 439 -5.47 6.35 6.82
C VAL A 439 -4.61 5.31 6.08
N PHE A 440 -4.76 5.22 4.76
CA PHE A 440 -4.12 4.17 3.94
C PHE A 440 -3.43 4.72 2.70
N ASP A 441 -2.19 4.27 2.46
CA ASP A 441 -1.50 4.41 1.17
C ASP A 441 -1.99 3.39 0.15
N ASN A 442 -2.31 2.18 0.61
CA ASN A 442 -2.82 1.09 -0.20
C ASN A 442 -3.72 0.14 0.62
N ILE A 443 -4.59 -0.60 -0.09
CA ILE A 443 -5.38 -1.73 0.46
C ILE A 443 -5.39 -2.89 -0.55
N ASP A 444 -5.37 -4.14 -0.06
CA ASP A 444 -5.50 -5.34 -0.89
C ASP A 444 -6.96 -5.85 -0.85
N LEU A 445 -7.58 -6.09 -2.01
CA LEU A 445 -8.79 -6.91 -2.15
C LEU A 445 -8.38 -8.31 -2.63
N ARG A 446 -8.34 -9.26 -1.71
CA ARG A 446 -7.82 -10.62 -1.92
C ARG A 446 -8.91 -11.62 -2.30
N THR A 447 -8.48 -12.58 -3.11
CA THR A 447 -9.20 -13.80 -3.46
C THR A 447 -8.76 -14.96 -2.57
N PHE A 448 -9.64 -15.93 -2.35
CA PHE A 448 -9.38 -17.14 -1.55
C PHE A 448 -8.72 -18.29 -2.34
N SER A 449 -8.29 -17.96 -3.56
CA SER A 449 -7.44 -18.72 -4.48
C SER A 449 -7.58 -20.24 -4.42
N ASN A 450 -6.70 -20.95 -3.71
CA ASN A 450 -6.39 -22.35 -4.00
C ASN A 450 -7.61 -23.25 -3.73
N TYR A 451 -8.36 -22.99 -2.68
CA TYR A 451 -9.56 -23.76 -2.30
C TYR A 451 -10.88 -23.10 -2.76
N SER A 452 -10.83 -22.04 -3.57
CA SER A 452 -12.04 -21.32 -4.04
C SER A 452 -12.69 -21.95 -5.27
N TRP A 453 -14.03 -21.96 -5.31
CA TRP A 453 -14.82 -22.54 -6.42
C TRP A 453 -14.54 -21.90 -7.79
N SER A 454 -14.14 -20.62 -7.83
CA SER A 454 -13.73 -19.92 -9.06
C SER A 454 -12.47 -20.50 -9.71
N LEU A 455 -11.71 -21.33 -9.00
CA LEU A 455 -10.37 -21.79 -9.42
C LEU A 455 -10.12 -23.29 -9.19
N SER A 456 -10.93 -23.96 -8.36
CA SER A 456 -10.73 -25.32 -7.90
C SER A 456 -12.06 -26.03 -7.63
N ASP A 457 -12.13 -27.33 -7.92
CA ASP A 457 -13.27 -28.20 -7.54
C ASP A 457 -13.00 -28.95 -6.20
N ASP A 458 -12.02 -28.51 -5.40
CA ASP A 458 -11.75 -29.08 -4.08
C ASP A 458 -12.95 -28.85 -3.13
N PRO A 459 -13.49 -29.89 -2.47
CA PRO A 459 -14.67 -29.74 -1.60
C PRO A 459 -14.40 -28.92 -0.35
N ARG A 460 -13.14 -28.69 0.05
CA ARG A 460 -12.78 -28.05 1.32
C ARG A 460 -12.87 -26.52 1.30
N CYS A 461 -13.72 -25.92 0.47
CA CYS A 461 -13.85 -24.47 0.38
C CYS A 461 -14.56 -23.89 1.61
N THR A 462 -13.90 -22.99 2.36
CA THR A 462 -14.55 -22.17 3.40
C THR A 462 -14.52 -20.66 3.12
N PHE A 463 -13.66 -20.21 2.20
CA PHE A 463 -13.27 -18.79 2.05
C PHE A 463 -12.65 -18.13 3.31
N MET A 464 -12.60 -18.79 4.47
CA MET A 464 -12.24 -18.14 5.74
C MET A 464 -10.76 -18.27 6.16
N ARG A 465 -10.05 -19.30 5.69
CA ARG A 465 -8.72 -19.72 6.21
C ARG A 465 -7.73 -18.58 6.47
N ASP A 466 -7.44 -17.79 5.44
CA ASP A 466 -6.39 -16.75 5.52
C ASP A 466 -6.74 -15.61 6.48
N GLN A 467 -8.02 -15.20 6.56
CA GLN A 467 -8.50 -14.26 7.58
C GLN A 467 -8.54 -14.90 8.97
N PHE A 468 -8.97 -16.16 9.07
CA PHE A 468 -9.13 -16.86 10.35
C PHE A 468 -7.80 -17.08 11.07
N ASN A 469 -6.71 -17.36 10.35
CA ASN A 469 -5.39 -17.43 10.98
C ASN A 469 -4.90 -16.05 11.47
N ARG A 470 -5.27 -14.94 10.82
CA ARG A 470 -5.01 -13.59 11.36
C ARG A 470 -5.91 -13.29 12.57
N ASP A 471 -7.17 -13.71 12.54
CA ASP A 471 -8.06 -13.57 13.70
C ASP A 471 -7.53 -14.34 14.92
N MET A 472 -6.94 -15.54 14.72
CA MET A 472 -6.22 -16.27 15.76
C MET A 472 -4.98 -15.52 16.25
N GLN A 473 -4.16 -14.96 15.36
CA GLN A 473 -3.01 -14.14 15.80
C GLN A 473 -3.48 -12.94 16.65
N LEU A 474 -4.59 -12.29 16.27
CA LEU A 474 -5.16 -11.18 17.02
C LEU A 474 -5.74 -11.60 18.39
N SER A 475 -6.33 -12.80 18.52
CA SER A 475 -6.87 -13.29 19.80
C SER A 475 -5.78 -13.67 20.81
N LEU A 476 -4.54 -13.95 20.38
CA LEU A 476 -3.37 -14.10 21.25
C LEU A 476 -2.91 -12.77 21.88
N GLY A 477 -3.48 -11.64 21.44
CA GLY A 477 -3.09 -10.28 21.84
C GLY A 477 -2.03 -9.65 20.94
N GLN A 478 -1.67 -10.28 19.82
CA GLN A 478 -0.67 -9.77 18.88
C GLN A 478 -1.27 -8.82 17.85
N SER A 479 -0.48 -7.84 17.41
CA SER A 479 -0.82 -7.02 16.24
C SER A 479 -0.77 -7.87 14.96
N THR A 480 -1.70 -7.65 14.03
CA THR A 480 -1.73 -8.32 12.73
C THR A 480 -2.61 -7.57 11.72
N ALA A 481 -2.49 -7.92 10.44
CA ALA A 481 -3.26 -7.29 9.37
C ALA A 481 -4.77 -7.61 9.49
N ARG A 482 -5.57 -6.59 9.76
CA ARG A 482 -7.03 -6.73 9.85
C ARG A 482 -7.65 -6.95 8.47
N GLY A 483 -8.86 -7.48 8.47
CA GLY A 483 -9.62 -7.67 7.24
C GLY A 483 -11.08 -8.03 7.45
N HIS A 484 -11.86 -7.74 6.41
CA HIS A 484 -13.31 -7.92 6.32
C HIS A 484 -13.68 -8.54 4.97
N TYR A 485 -14.86 -9.14 4.89
CA TYR A 485 -15.41 -9.63 3.63
C TYR A 485 -16.13 -8.52 2.88
N CYS A 486 -16.11 -8.58 1.55
CA CYS A 486 -16.89 -7.68 0.72
C CYS A 486 -17.42 -8.38 -0.53
N HIS A 487 -18.52 -7.85 -1.07
CA HIS A 487 -18.91 -8.06 -2.46
C HIS A 487 -18.06 -7.15 -3.36
N LEU A 488 -17.61 -7.63 -4.52
CA LEU A 488 -16.99 -6.79 -5.55
C LEU A 488 -17.92 -6.64 -6.76
N TYR A 489 -17.95 -5.44 -7.32
CA TYR A 489 -18.53 -5.12 -8.62
C TYR A 489 -17.45 -4.49 -9.49
N ILE A 490 -17.42 -4.82 -10.79
CA ILE A 490 -16.51 -4.23 -11.78
C ILE A 490 -17.38 -3.59 -12.87
N ASN A 491 -17.28 -2.27 -13.05
CA ASN A 491 -18.16 -1.47 -13.91
C ASN A 491 -19.67 -1.80 -13.71
N GLY A 492 -20.07 -2.06 -12.46
CA GLY A 492 -21.45 -2.38 -12.08
C GLY A 492 -21.86 -3.85 -12.24
N HIS A 493 -21.03 -4.68 -12.86
CA HIS A 493 -21.27 -6.12 -12.98
C HIS A 493 -20.78 -6.87 -11.74
N TYR A 494 -21.58 -7.78 -11.18
CA TYR A 494 -21.23 -8.50 -9.95
C TYR A 494 -20.06 -9.49 -10.16
N TRP A 495 -19.06 -9.41 -9.29
CA TRP A 495 -17.82 -10.20 -9.37
C TRP A 495 -17.61 -11.17 -8.19
N GLY A 496 -18.59 -11.28 -7.28
CA GLY A 496 -18.56 -12.26 -6.18
C GLY A 496 -17.89 -11.75 -4.91
N LEU A 497 -17.57 -12.71 -4.04
CA LEU A 497 -17.01 -12.51 -2.70
C LEU A 497 -15.49 -12.26 -2.71
N PHE A 498 -15.01 -11.31 -1.91
CA PHE A 498 -13.62 -10.94 -1.71
C PHE A 498 -13.32 -10.68 -0.22
N ASN A 499 -12.04 -10.56 0.14
CA ASN A 499 -11.57 -10.14 1.47
C ASN A 499 -10.70 -8.89 1.35
N VAL A 500 -11.15 -7.76 1.89
CA VAL A 500 -10.35 -6.53 2.04
C VAL A 500 -9.37 -6.76 3.20
N VAL A 501 -8.09 -6.46 2.99
CA VAL A 501 -7.03 -6.71 4.00
C VAL A 501 -6.05 -5.53 4.08
N GLU A 502 -5.65 -5.20 5.30
CA GLU A 502 -4.47 -4.37 5.57
C GLU A 502 -3.20 -5.03 5.03
N ARG A 503 -2.13 -4.23 4.89
CA ARG A 503 -0.87 -4.70 4.35
C ARG A 503 0.28 -4.44 5.32
N PRO A 504 1.01 -5.47 5.79
CA PRO A 504 2.21 -5.31 6.62
C PRO A 504 3.37 -4.68 5.82
N GLU A 505 3.33 -3.35 5.68
CA GLU A 505 4.36 -2.47 5.12
C GLU A 505 4.72 -1.39 6.16
N ALA A 506 5.70 -0.52 5.89
CA ALA A 506 6.19 0.41 6.92
C ALA A 506 5.13 1.44 7.37
N SER A 507 4.11 1.71 6.55
CA SER A 507 2.95 2.54 6.94
C SER A 507 2.02 1.84 7.94
N PHE A 508 1.86 0.52 7.86
CA PHE A 508 1.23 -0.29 8.92
C PHE A 508 2.07 -0.22 10.21
N GLY A 509 3.39 -0.36 10.07
CA GLY A 509 4.34 -0.21 11.19
C GLY A 509 4.16 1.12 11.94
N ALA A 510 4.17 2.24 11.21
CA ALA A 510 4.00 3.59 11.75
C ALA A 510 2.57 3.93 12.23
N THR A 511 1.60 3.05 11.98
CA THR A 511 0.21 3.23 12.45
C THR A 511 -0.05 2.46 13.74
N TYR A 512 0.52 1.25 13.88
CA TYR A 512 0.28 0.38 15.03
C TYR A 512 1.39 0.40 16.09
N PHE A 513 2.57 0.92 15.76
CA PHE A 513 3.71 1.03 16.69
C PHE A 513 4.25 2.46 16.69
N LYS A 514 5.09 2.78 17.69
CA LYS A 514 5.81 4.06 17.72
C LYS A 514 6.79 4.13 16.55
N GLY A 515 6.91 5.31 15.95
CA GLY A 515 7.83 5.59 14.86
C GLY A 515 7.12 6.26 13.69
N LYS A 516 7.88 6.61 12.67
CA LYS A 516 7.39 7.05 11.35
C LYS A 516 7.67 5.97 10.32
N GLN A 517 7.13 6.12 9.10
CA GLN A 517 7.33 5.14 8.04
C GLN A 517 8.82 4.96 7.68
N GLU A 518 9.63 6.02 7.73
CA GLU A 518 11.07 5.94 7.49
C GLU A 518 11.88 5.23 8.60
N ASP A 519 11.28 4.88 9.74
CA ASP A 519 11.97 4.19 10.83
C ASP A 519 12.01 2.66 10.67
N PHE A 520 11.10 2.07 9.88
CA PHE A 520 10.90 0.61 9.86
C PHE A 520 11.74 -0.11 8.79
N ASP A 521 12.26 -1.29 9.16
CA ASP A 521 12.64 -2.35 8.23
C ASP A 521 11.44 -3.32 8.10
N VAL A 522 11.00 -3.60 6.88
CA VAL A 522 9.93 -4.59 6.59
C VAL A 522 10.46 -5.62 5.60
N ILE A 523 10.50 -6.87 6.02
CA ILE A 523 11.15 -7.99 5.33
C ILE A 523 10.16 -9.11 5.02
N LYS A 524 10.34 -9.81 3.90
CA LYS A 524 9.47 -10.91 3.48
C LYS A 524 10.11 -11.83 2.44
N ILE A 525 9.42 -12.93 2.11
CA ILE A 525 9.74 -13.80 0.97
C ILE A 525 8.88 -13.46 -0.26
N GLY A 526 9.46 -13.53 -1.45
CA GLY A 526 8.72 -13.55 -2.72
C GLY A 526 9.62 -13.38 -3.93
N ARG A 527 9.08 -12.80 -5.01
CA ARG A 527 9.79 -12.43 -6.24
C ARG A 527 10.79 -11.29 -6.01
N GLY A 528 11.96 -11.64 -5.48
CA GLY A 528 13.04 -10.70 -5.20
C GLY A 528 14.00 -10.53 -6.38
N LYS A 529 14.49 -9.31 -6.61
CA LYS A 529 15.76 -9.09 -7.30
C LYS A 529 16.89 -9.36 -6.31
N GLY A 530 17.68 -10.40 -6.53
CA GLY A 530 18.93 -10.58 -5.79
C GLY A 530 19.94 -9.49 -6.15
N LYS A 531 20.95 -9.25 -5.31
CA LYS A 531 22.10 -8.43 -5.71
C LYS A 531 22.93 -9.19 -6.77
N GLY A 532 22.59 -9.00 -8.04
CA GLY A 532 23.33 -9.52 -9.20
C GLY A 532 22.67 -10.68 -9.96
N GLU A 533 21.66 -11.35 -9.38
CA GLU A 533 21.02 -12.53 -9.98
C GLU A 533 19.49 -12.45 -10.02
N GLY A 534 18.89 -13.28 -10.88
CA GLY A 534 17.54 -13.15 -11.40
C GLY A 534 16.39 -13.35 -10.41
N ASN A 535 15.16 -13.20 -10.93
CA ASN A 535 13.92 -13.21 -10.17
C ASN A 535 13.61 -14.59 -9.57
N THR A 536 13.98 -14.79 -8.30
CA THR A 536 13.72 -16.05 -7.57
C THR A 536 12.36 -16.00 -6.89
N GLN A 537 11.56 -17.06 -7.01
CA GLN A 537 10.20 -17.13 -6.44
C GLN A 537 10.16 -17.06 -4.90
N TYR A 538 11.23 -17.51 -4.25
CA TYR A 538 11.36 -17.62 -2.79
C TYR A 538 12.52 -16.76 -2.25
N GLY A 539 12.82 -15.63 -2.88
CA GLY A 539 13.87 -14.73 -2.45
C GLY A 539 13.46 -13.90 -1.23
N LEU A 540 14.35 -13.81 -0.23
CA LEU A 540 14.24 -12.83 0.86
C LEU A 540 14.53 -11.41 0.33
N PHE A 541 13.63 -10.47 0.61
CA PHE A 541 13.81 -9.05 0.30
C PHE A 541 13.11 -8.14 1.33
N ALA A 542 13.48 -6.87 1.34
CA ALA A 542 12.77 -5.83 2.10
C ALA A 542 11.76 -5.11 1.17
N THR A 543 10.52 -4.91 1.62
CA THR A 543 9.58 -4.00 0.93
C THR A 543 9.87 -2.54 1.29
N ASP A 544 10.30 -2.33 2.53
CA ASP A 544 10.60 -1.03 3.12
C ASP A 544 11.87 -1.16 3.97
N GLY A 545 12.71 -0.12 4.00
CA GLY A 545 13.93 -0.12 4.79
C GLY A 545 15.04 -1.03 4.22
N SER A 546 15.61 -1.91 5.05
CA SER A 546 16.83 -2.66 4.78
C SER A 546 16.76 -4.13 5.23
N LEU A 547 17.72 -4.94 4.79
CA LEU A 547 17.93 -6.31 5.30
C LEU A 547 19.03 -6.37 6.39
N ASP A 548 19.66 -5.24 6.75
CA ASP A 548 20.95 -5.27 7.44
C ASP A 548 20.83 -5.73 8.90
N ALA A 549 19.78 -5.31 9.61
CA ALA A 549 19.47 -5.80 10.95
C ALA A 549 19.14 -7.29 10.97
N TRP A 550 18.38 -7.77 9.97
CA TRP A 550 18.09 -9.19 9.79
C TRP A 550 19.35 -10.01 9.47
N GLY A 551 20.26 -9.46 8.66
CA GLY A 551 21.57 -10.04 8.37
C GLY A 551 22.51 -10.12 9.58
N ARG A 552 22.39 -9.23 10.56
CA ARG A 552 23.08 -9.34 11.86
C ARG A 552 22.40 -10.38 12.75
N PHE A 553 21.07 -10.34 12.85
CA PHE A 553 20.30 -11.27 13.68
C PHE A 553 20.51 -12.74 13.27
N TRP A 554 20.33 -13.06 11.98
CA TRP A 554 20.52 -14.42 11.47
C TRP A 554 21.94 -14.96 11.73
N LYS A 555 22.98 -14.10 11.65
CA LYS A 555 24.36 -14.48 11.98
C LYS A 555 24.55 -14.82 13.46
N LEU A 556 23.88 -14.12 14.37
CA LEU A 556 23.90 -14.44 15.80
C LEU A 556 23.23 -15.80 16.05
N CYS A 557 22.04 -16.03 15.49
CA CYS A 557 21.36 -17.33 15.60
C CYS A 557 22.18 -18.48 15.00
N LYS A 558 22.85 -18.24 13.86
CA LYS A 558 23.74 -19.21 13.19
C LYS A 558 25.01 -19.55 13.99
N ALA A 559 25.39 -18.71 14.96
CA ALA A 559 26.55 -18.93 15.82
C ALA A 559 26.24 -19.77 17.07
N GLY A 560 24.98 -20.08 17.34
CA GLY A 560 24.52 -20.79 18.54
C GLY A 560 23.86 -19.84 19.56
N LEU A 561 22.81 -20.32 20.23
CA LEU A 561 22.05 -19.58 21.25
C LEU A 561 21.96 -20.36 22.58
N GLU A 562 22.73 -21.44 22.73
CA GLU A 562 22.66 -22.38 23.86
C GLU A 562 22.88 -21.69 25.20
N SER A 563 23.79 -20.70 25.24
CA SER A 563 24.11 -19.93 26.45
C SER A 563 23.21 -18.71 26.62
N ASP A 564 22.86 -18.40 27.88
CA ASP A 564 22.04 -17.24 28.22
C ASP A 564 22.69 -15.92 27.75
N ALA A 565 24.03 -15.83 27.72
CA ALA A 565 24.74 -14.69 27.16
C ALA A 565 24.46 -14.48 25.65
N ALA A 566 24.38 -15.57 24.87
CA ALA A 566 24.08 -15.50 23.44
C ALA A 566 22.58 -15.24 23.18
N TYR A 567 21.69 -15.87 23.94
CA TYR A 567 20.25 -15.64 23.86
C TYR A 567 19.87 -14.22 24.30
N GLN A 568 20.34 -13.74 25.45
CA GLN A 568 20.11 -12.36 25.89
C GLN A 568 20.71 -11.35 24.90
N ARG A 569 21.82 -11.66 24.22
CA ARG A 569 22.41 -10.78 23.19
C ARG A 569 21.48 -10.50 22.00
N ILE A 570 20.59 -11.43 21.61
CA ILE A 570 19.59 -11.17 20.54
C ILE A 570 18.36 -10.40 21.04
N LEU A 571 18.07 -10.46 22.34
CA LEU A 571 17.08 -9.61 23.01
C LEU A 571 17.64 -8.20 23.30
N GLY A 572 18.96 -8.03 23.15
CA GLY A 572 19.69 -6.80 23.43
C GLY A 572 20.00 -6.59 24.92
N ASN A 573 20.01 -7.66 25.70
CA ASN A 573 20.24 -7.63 27.15
C ASN A 573 21.66 -8.13 27.49
N ASN A 574 22.09 -7.81 28.71
CA ASN A 574 23.24 -8.43 29.36
C ASN A 574 22.93 -9.90 29.72
N PRO A 575 23.94 -10.74 30.02
CA PRO A 575 23.75 -12.15 30.36
C PRO A 575 22.88 -12.44 31.61
N ASP A 576 22.57 -11.43 32.42
CA ASP A 576 21.66 -11.51 33.58
C ASP A 576 20.21 -11.12 33.26
N GLY A 577 19.93 -10.75 32.00
CA GLY A 577 18.62 -10.27 31.54
C GLY A 577 18.42 -8.76 31.64
N THR A 578 19.36 -7.99 32.23
CA THR A 578 19.23 -6.54 32.31
C THR A 578 19.42 -5.87 30.95
N ARG A 579 18.70 -4.77 30.70
CA ARG A 579 18.78 -4.02 29.43
C ARG A 579 20.19 -3.52 29.14
N ASN A 580 20.73 -3.84 27.96
CA ASN A 580 21.98 -3.25 27.48
C ASN A 580 21.67 -2.17 26.40
N PRO A 581 22.19 -0.93 26.52
CA PRO A 581 21.92 0.14 25.55
C PRO A 581 22.79 0.04 24.28
N ASP A 582 23.96 -0.60 24.34
CA ASP A 582 24.88 -0.79 23.21
C ASP A 582 24.44 -1.98 22.31
N TYR A 583 23.47 -2.76 22.76
CA TYR A 583 22.97 -3.93 22.05
C TYR A 583 21.60 -3.66 21.41
N GLU A 584 21.55 -3.78 20.08
CA GLU A 584 20.28 -3.83 19.34
C GLU A 584 19.34 -4.93 19.86
N VAL A 585 18.04 -4.63 19.91
CA VAL A 585 16.98 -5.65 20.00
C VAL A 585 16.74 -6.23 18.60
N PHE A 586 16.74 -7.55 18.48
CA PHE A 586 16.44 -8.24 17.22
C PHE A 586 15.16 -9.08 17.25
N LEU A 587 14.69 -9.52 18.42
CA LEU A 587 13.55 -10.44 18.55
C LEU A 587 12.48 -9.94 19.53
N ASP A 588 11.22 -9.93 19.08
CA ASP A 588 10.05 -9.96 19.98
C ASP A 588 9.70 -11.45 20.24
N VAL A 589 9.99 -11.92 21.45
CA VAL A 589 9.89 -13.34 21.84
C VAL A 589 8.44 -13.80 21.89
N ASP A 590 7.60 -13.03 22.58
CA ASP A 590 6.16 -13.26 22.71
C ASP A 590 5.51 -13.38 21.33
N ASN A 591 5.84 -12.45 20.43
CA ASN A 591 5.29 -12.43 19.08
C ASN A 591 5.78 -13.61 18.21
N LEU A 592 7.07 -14.00 18.29
CA LEU A 592 7.57 -15.18 17.57
C LEU A 592 6.87 -16.45 18.04
N ILE A 593 6.72 -16.64 19.36
CA ILE A 593 6.07 -17.83 19.91
C ILE A 593 4.61 -17.85 19.47
N ASP A 594 3.86 -16.77 19.69
CA ASP A 594 2.45 -16.67 19.31
C ASP A 594 2.24 -16.88 17.79
N TYR A 595 3.10 -16.30 16.94
CA TYR A 595 3.09 -16.54 15.49
C TYR A 595 3.28 -18.02 15.15
N MET A 596 4.26 -18.69 15.76
CA MET A 596 4.50 -20.11 15.54
C MET A 596 3.35 -20.99 16.06
N LEU A 597 2.73 -20.64 17.19
CA LEU A 597 1.55 -21.33 17.71
C LEU A 597 0.35 -21.27 16.75
N VAL A 598 0.14 -20.15 16.04
CA VAL A 598 -0.88 -20.07 14.97
C VAL A 598 -0.53 -20.96 13.79
N ILE A 599 0.73 -20.95 13.34
CA ILE A 599 1.22 -21.81 12.25
C ILE A 599 1.04 -23.30 12.57
N PHE A 600 1.34 -23.69 13.82
CA PHE A 600 1.13 -25.05 14.30
C PHE A 600 -0.37 -25.36 14.43
N TYR A 601 -1.18 -24.49 15.04
CA TYR A 601 -2.64 -24.71 15.19
C TYR A 601 -3.33 -24.90 13.84
N GLY A 602 -3.12 -23.98 12.89
CA GLY A 602 -3.67 -24.08 11.54
C GLY A 602 -3.08 -25.21 10.69
N GLY A 603 -1.95 -25.80 11.10
CA GLY A 603 -1.24 -26.85 10.35
C GLY A 603 -0.71 -26.33 9.01
N ASN A 604 -0.14 -25.12 8.98
CA ASN A 604 0.13 -24.42 7.73
C ASN A 604 1.24 -25.10 6.90
N LEU A 605 0.88 -25.62 5.71
CA LEU A 605 1.82 -26.27 4.80
C LEU A 605 2.71 -25.28 4.02
N ASP A 606 2.39 -23.98 3.99
CA ASP A 606 3.05 -23.00 3.11
C ASP A 606 3.54 -21.73 3.83
N ALA A 607 3.57 -21.69 5.16
CA ALA A 607 4.18 -20.60 5.93
C ALA A 607 4.73 -21.10 7.30
N PRO A 608 5.79 -20.49 7.84
CA PRO A 608 6.77 -19.65 7.15
C PRO A 608 7.73 -20.47 6.27
N ILE A 609 7.61 -21.81 6.30
CA ILE A 609 8.38 -22.78 5.52
C ILE A 609 7.40 -23.57 4.63
N THR A 610 7.74 -23.72 3.35
CA THR A 610 6.89 -24.44 2.39
C THR A 610 7.19 -25.94 2.35
N ALA A 611 6.17 -26.75 2.66
CA ALA A 611 6.20 -28.20 2.54
C ALA A 611 6.26 -28.63 1.07
N PHE A 612 5.69 -27.85 0.14
CA PHE A 612 5.76 -28.10 -1.31
C PHE A 612 7.20 -27.99 -1.84
N GLY A 613 8.02 -27.15 -1.22
CA GLY A 613 9.48 -27.11 -1.42
C GLY A 613 10.26 -28.15 -0.61
N ALA A 614 9.64 -29.27 -0.21
CA ALA A 614 10.20 -30.30 0.68
C ALA A 614 10.78 -29.74 1.99
N ASN A 615 10.18 -28.66 2.54
CA ASN A 615 10.66 -27.90 3.69
C ASN A 615 12.09 -27.32 3.52
N ARG A 616 12.50 -27.01 2.28
CA ARG A 616 13.81 -26.40 1.92
C ARG A 616 13.73 -24.95 1.43
N SER A 617 12.56 -24.33 1.46
CA SER A 617 12.36 -22.90 1.18
C SER A 617 11.43 -22.27 2.21
N ALA A 618 11.67 -20.99 2.51
CA ALA A 618 10.72 -20.17 3.23
C ALA A 618 9.62 -19.65 2.29
N ASN A 619 8.45 -19.28 2.82
CA ASN A 619 7.35 -18.67 2.07
C ASN A 619 6.38 -17.92 3.00
N ASN A 620 5.54 -17.03 2.45
CA ASN A 620 4.33 -16.45 3.09
C ASN A 620 4.47 -15.91 4.53
N TRP A 621 5.52 -15.14 4.83
CA TRP A 621 5.64 -14.39 6.09
C TRP A 621 6.13 -12.96 5.83
N TYR A 622 5.83 -12.07 6.79
CA TYR A 622 6.39 -10.73 6.89
C TYR A 622 7.05 -10.57 8.26
N GLY A 623 8.17 -9.88 8.32
CA GLY A 623 8.79 -9.37 9.55
C GLY A 623 8.80 -7.84 9.53
N ILE A 624 8.48 -7.19 10.65
CA ILE A 624 8.57 -5.73 10.82
C ILE A 624 9.39 -5.42 12.08
N ARG A 625 10.31 -4.46 11.99
CA ARG A 625 11.08 -3.92 13.13
C ARG A 625 11.23 -2.40 12.99
N ASN A 626 11.08 -1.67 14.09
CA ASN A 626 11.49 -0.26 14.15
C ASN A 626 13.00 -0.20 14.44
N ARG A 627 13.78 0.50 13.60
CA ARG A 627 15.24 0.67 13.78
C ARG A 627 15.61 1.56 14.98
N ASN A 628 14.71 2.45 15.36
CA ASN A 628 14.82 3.43 16.44
C ASN A 628 14.04 3.03 17.70
N GLY A 629 13.54 1.78 17.77
CA GLY A 629 12.73 1.27 18.89
C GLY A 629 13.48 0.33 19.83
N ASP A 630 12.86 0.07 20.99
CA ASP A 630 13.23 -0.92 22.00
C ASP A 630 12.61 -2.31 21.74
N GLU A 631 12.15 -2.56 20.52
CA GLU A 631 11.36 -3.74 20.12
C GLU A 631 12.02 -4.48 18.93
N GLY A 632 11.94 -5.80 18.91
CA GLY A 632 12.57 -6.64 17.88
C GLY A 632 11.75 -6.82 16.60
N PHE A 633 12.15 -7.78 15.77
CA PHE A 633 11.32 -8.25 14.66
C PHE A 633 10.06 -8.95 15.18
N ARG A 634 8.91 -8.47 14.71
CA ARG A 634 7.58 -9.09 14.83
C ARG A 634 7.16 -9.72 13.51
N TYR A 635 6.47 -10.85 13.56
CA TYR A 635 6.09 -11.67 12.42
C TYR A 635 4.56 -11.72 12.22
N TYR A 636 4.13 -11.75 10.97
CA TYR A 636 2.72 -11.62 10.61
C TYR A 636 2.23 -12.75 9.70
N ILE A 637 1.06 -13.27 10.02
CA ILE A 637 0.36 -14.30 9.24
C ILE A 637 -0.08 -13.73 7.89
N TRP A 638 0.26 -14.43 6.79
CA TRP A 638 -0.10 -14.05 5.43
C TRP A 638 -0.24 -15.28 4.52
N ASP A 639 -1.05 -15.17 3.45
CA ASP A 639 -1.37 -16.25 2.48
C ASP A 639 -1.58 -17.63 3.15
N ALA A 640 -2.28 -17.64 4.29
CA ALA A 640 -2.48 -18.82 5.14
C ALA A 640 -3.60 -19.75 4.64
N GLU A 641 -3.78 -19.86 3.33
CA GLU A 641 -4.83 -20.66 2.69
C GLU A 641 -4.59 -22.17 2.79
N HIS A 642 -3.35 -22.62 3.02
CA HIS A 642 -2.99 -24.03 3.21
C HIS A 642 -3.07 -24.49 4.67
N THR A 643 -4.20 -24.23 5.33
CA THR A 643 -4.47 -24.52 6.75
C THR A 643 -5.77 -25.32 6.95
N PHE A 644 -6.01 -25.91 8.13
CA PHE A 644 -7.25 -26.66 8.45
C PHE A 644 -7.56 -27.84 7.48
N LEU A 645 -6.52 -28.45 6.91
CA LEU A 645 -6.64 -29.49 5.86
C LEU A 645 -6.64 -30.93 6.40
N LYS A 646 -5.82 -31.22 7.42
CA LYS A 646 -5.82 -32.48 8.19
C LYS A 646 -5.74 -32.15 9.68
N LEU A 647 -6.41 -32.94 10.52
CA LEU A 647 -6.45 -32.74 11.97
C LEU A 647 -5.10 -32.98 12.66
N ASP A 648 -4.28 -33.86 12.08
CA ASP A 648 -3.03 -34.40 12.62
C ASP A 648 -1.77 -33.76 12.03
N GLU A 649 -1.90 -32.84 11.07
CA GLU A 649 -0.76 -32.23 10.36
C GLU A 649 0.29 -31.67 11.33
N ASN A 650 1.53 -32.17 11.28
CA ASN A 650 2.61 -31.71 12.17
C ASN A 650 3.52 -30.72 11.42
N ARG A 651 3.64 -29.51 11.96
CA ARG A 651 4.47 -28.42 11.41
C ARG A 651 5.54 -27.92 12.38
N THR A 652 5.74 -28.56 13.52
CA THR A 652 6.71 -28.14 14.55
C THR A 652 8.16 -28.13 14.05
N GLY A 653 8.53 -29.12 13.24
CA GLY A 653 9.86 -29.26 12.63
C GLY A 653 10.72 -30.32 13.36
N PRO A 654 12.06 -30.16 13.38
CA PRO A 654 12.85 -29.10 12.74
C PRO A 654 12.92 -29.26 11.22
N TYR A 655 13.09 -28.14 10.51
CA TYR A 655 13.26 -28.10 9.05
C TYR A 655 14.55 -27.35 8.64
N PRO A 656 15.17 -27.71 7.49
CA PRO A 656 16.41 -27.10 7.02
C PRO A 656 16.24 -25.73 6.34
N ALA A 657 15.02 -25.36 5.92
CA ALA A 657 14.76 -24.05 5.35
C ALA A 657 15.10 -22.93 6.35
N GLY A 658 16.08 -22.10 6.01
CA GLY A 658 16.56 -20.99 6.82
C GLY A 658 18.01 -21.11 7.29
N ASP A 659 18.61 -22.29 7.13
CA ASP A 659 20.03 -22.52 7.38
C ASP A 659 20.95 -21.80 6.36
N GLU A 660 20.37 -21.42 5.21
CA GLU A 660 20.88 -20.46 4.23
C GLU A 660 20.25 -19.07 4.46
N TYR A 661 21.05 -18.00 4.51
CA TYR A 661 20.54 -16.63 4.73
C TYR A 661 19.43 -16.20 3.76
N ALA A 662 19.56 -16.54 2.47
CA ALA A 662 18.57 -16.18 1.44
C ALA A 662 17.18 -16.82 1.64
N ARG A 663 17.07 -17.83 2.53
CA ARG A 663 15.82 -18.53 2.89
C ARG A 663 15.52 -18.45 4.39
N SER A 664 16.23 -17.59 5.12
CA SER A 664 16.01 -17.36 6.56
C SER A 664 14.57 -16.91 6.85
N ASN A 665 14.03 -17.34 7.99
CA ASN A 665 12.60 -17.23 8.32
C ASN A 665 12.36 -17.41 9.83
N PRO A 666 11.20 -16.98 10.38
CA PRO A 666 10.89 -17.10 11.80
C PRO A 666 10.94 -18.52 12.36
N GLN A 667 10.53 -19.57 11.63
CA GLN A 667 10.57 -20.93 12.17
C GLN A 667 12.01 -21.45 12.36
N TRP A 668 12.93 -21.08 11.47
CA TRP A 668 14.34 -21.42 11.67
C TRP A 668 14.97 -20.65 12.84
N ILE A 669 14.59 -19.38 13.03
CA ILE A 669 14.98 -18.58 14.20
C ILE A 669 14.44 -19.20 15.49
N TRP A 670 13.16 -19.59 15.52
CA TRP A 670 12.52 -20.37 16.58
C TRP A 670 13.33 -21.65 16.88
N GLN A 671 13.68 -22.44 15.85
CA GLN A 671 14.50 -23.64 16.01
C GLN A 671 15.87 -23.36 16.66
N GLN A 672 16.53 -22.24 16.37
CA GLN A 672 17.78 -21.89 17.06
C GLN A 672 17.51 -21.45 18.52
N CYS A 673 16.43 -20.72 18.76
CA CYS A 673 16.07 -20.25 20.10
C CYS A 673 15.68 -21.41 21.03
N LEU A 674 15.09 -22.49 20.50
CA LEU A 674 14.78 -23.72 21.26
C LEU A 674 15.99 -24.36 21.95
N HIS A 675 17.23 -24.03 21.56
CA HIS A 675 18.42 -24.50 22.26
C HIS A 675 18.59 -23.86 23.65
N ASN A 676 18.08 -22.65 23.88
CA ASN A 676 18.15 -21.97 25.18
C ASN A 676 17.02 -22.39 26.15
N ALA A 677 17.34 -22.53 27.44
CA ALA A 677 16.39 -22.95 28.46
C ALA A 677 15.31 -21.90 28.78
N ASP A 678 15.63 -20.60 28.76
CA ASP A 678 14.67 -19.53 29.03
C ASP A 678 13.70 -19.33 27.85
N PHE A 679 14.13 -19.58 26.61
CA PHE A 679 13.20 -19.61 25.48
C PHE A 679 12.23 -20.79 25.57
N ARG A 680 12.69 -22.00 25.94
CA ARG A 680 11.79 -23.14 26.19
C ARG A 680 10.81 -22.87 27.33
N GLN A 681 11.25 -22.18 28.39
CA GLN A 681 10.34 -21.71 29.45
C GLN A 681 9.27 -20.75 28.91
N ALA A 682 9.67 -19.76 28.11
CA ALA A 682 8.73 -18.81 27.51
C ALA A 682 7.71 -19.51 26.60
N VAL A 683 8.12 -20.56 25.86
CA VAL A 683 7.20 -21.40 25.08
C VAL A 683 6.16 -22.08 25.98
N ALA A 684 6.60 -22.71 27.08
CA ALA A 684 5.68 -23.30 28.06
C ALA A 684 4.70 -22.28 28.66
N ASP A 685 5.18 -21.06 28.93
CA ASP A 685 4.35 -19.96 29.45
C ASP A 685 3.29 -19.50 28.44
N ARG A 686 3.62 -19.38 27.15
CA ARG A 686 2.62 -19.08 26.09
C ARG A 686 1.66 -20.23 25.86
N LEU A 687 2.13 -21.49 25.93
CA LEU A 687 1.27 -22.66 25.82
C LEU A 687 0.21 -22.68 26.93
N HIS A 688 0.63 -22.51 28.18
CA HIS A 688 -0.29 -22.43 29.33
C HIS A 688 -1.28 -21.27 29.21
N LYS A 689 -0.80 -20.08 28.84
CA LYS A 689 -1.63 -18.88 28.62
C LYS A 689 -2.73 -19.08 27.56
N HIS A 690 -2.41 -19.80 26.47
CA HIS A 690 -3.27 -19.84 25.28
C HIS A 690 -4.08 -21.12 25.10
N PHE A 691 -3.60 -22.28 25.57
CA PHE A 691 -4.27 -23.57 25.38
C PHE A 691 -5.10 -24.03 26.59
N TYR A 692 -4.92 -23.40 27.77
CA TYR A 692 -5.56 -23.80 29.02
C TYR A 692 -6.42 -22.67 29.59
N ASN A 693 -7.27 -22.97 30.58
CA ASN A 693 -7.95 -21.97 31.41
C ASN A 693 -8.79 -20.90 30.66
N GLY A 694 -9.31 -21.21 29.48
CA GLY A 694 -10.05 -20.27 28.62
C GLY A 694 -9.18 -19.44 27.67
N GLY A 695 -7.89 -19.78 27.51
CA GLY A 695 -6.97 -19.15 26.57
C GLY A 695 -7.45 -19.17 25.10
N ALA A 696 -6.82 -18.35 24.27
CA ALA A 696 -7.30 -18.04 22.92
C ALA A 696 -7.28 -19.22 21.92
N LEU A 697 -6.53 -20.30 22.19
CA LEU A 697 -6.44 -21.52 21.38
C LEU A 697 -7.15 -22.73 22.03
N THR A 698 -7.94 -22.51 23.08
CA THR A 698 -8.90 -23.50 23.60
C THR A 698 -9.98 -23.80 22.54
N PRO A 699 -10.55 -25.02 22.51
CA PRO A 699 -11.63 -25.36 21.58
C PRO A 699 -12.82 -24.39 21.64
N GLU A 700 -13.17 -23.90 22.84
CA GLU A 700 -14.28 -22.98 23.07
C GLU A 700 -14.00 -21.59 22.48
N SER A 701 -12.78 -21.05 22.67
CA SER A 701 -12.36 -19.77 22.10
C SER A 701 -12.30 -19.84 20.57
N ILE A 702 -11.75 -20.92 20.01
CA ILE A 702 -11.65 -21.10 18.56
C ILE A 702 -13.02 -21.36 17.91
N ALA A 703 -13.91 -22.13 18.55
CA ALA A 703 -15.29 -22.30 18.09
C ALA A 703 -16.07 -20.97 18.15
N THR A 704 -15.86 -20.15 19.18
CA THR A 704 -16.44 -18.80 19.28
C THR A 704 -15.94 -17.90 18.14
N LEU A 705 -14.64 -17.96 17.84
CA LEU A 705 -14.02 -17.21 16.74
C LEU A 705 -14.54 -17.64 15.37
N LEU A 706 -14.72 -18.96 15.15
CA LEU A 706 -15.25 -19.49 13.89
C LEU A 706 -16.72 -19.09 13.71
N ASN A 707 -17.55 -19.20 14.76
CA ASN A 707 -18.95 -18.78 14.73
C ASN A 707 -19.12 -17.32 14.30
N LYS A 708 -18.23 -16.42 14.75
CA LYS A 708 -18.23 -15.01 14.32
C LYS A 708 -18.10 -14.88 12.80
N ARG A 709 -17.13 -15.56 12.17
CA ARG A 709 -16.88 -15.47 10.72
C ARG A 709 -17.89 -16.28 9.89
N VAL A 710 -18.38 -17.39 10.41
CA VAL A 710 -19.49 -18.16 9.80
C VAL A 710 -20.75 -17.29 9.72
N ASN A 711 -21.12 -16.60 10.80
CA ASN A 711 -22.30 -15.74 10.82
C ASN A 711 -22.16 -14.48 9.93
N GLU A 712 -20.96 -13.90 9.85
CA GLU A 712 -20.65 -12.79 8.92
C GLU A 712 -20.78 -13.21 7.45
N LEU A 713 -20.38 -14.45 7.10
CA LEU A 713 -20.21 -14.87 5.72
C LEU A 713 -21.40 -15.64 5.12
N ARG A 714 -22.18 -16.37 5.94
CA ARG A 714 -23.14 -17.40 5.51
C ARG A 714 -24.08 -16.99 4.37
N LEU A 715 -24.61 -15.76 4.40
CA LEU A 715 -25.54 -15.29 3.36
C LEU A 715 -24.80 -14.84 2.08
N ALA A 716 -23.60 -14.25 2.20
CA ALA A 716 -22.78 -13.87 1.04
C ALA A 716 -22.29 -15.10 0.24
N VAL A 717 -22.12 -16.25 0.88
CA VAL A 717 -21.81 -17.53 0.21
C VAL A 717 -22.87 -17.89 -0.83
N ILE A 718 -24.15 -17.56 -0.63
CA ILE A 718 -25.23 -17.81 -1.62
C ILE A 718 -24.95 -17.05 -2.92
N CYS A 719 -24.47 -15.81 -2.83
CA CYS A 719 -24.14 -14.97 -3.97
C CYS A 719 -22.86 -15.46 -4.69
N GLU A 720 -21.87 -15.94 -3.94
CA GLU A 720 -20.66 -16.59 -4.48
C GLU A 720 -20.97 -17.95 -5.13
N SER A 721 -21.89 -18.74 -4.56
CA SER A 721 -22.42 -19.98 -5.16
C SER A 721 -23.05 -19.71 -6.52
N ALA A 722 -23.85 -18.64 -6.63
CA ALA A 722 -24.44 -18.24 -7.90
C ALA A 722 -23.39 -17.71 -8.89
N ARG A 723 -22.47 -16.83 -8.46
CA ARG A 723 -21.52 -16.17 -9.39
C ARG A 723 -20.32 -17.05 -9.80
N TRP A 724 -19.82 -17.88 -8.90
CA TRP A 724 -18.58 -18.66 -9.08
C TRP A 724 -18.67 -20.13 -8.60
N GLY A 725 -19.82 -20.61 -8.15
CA GLY A 725 -19.99 -22.00 -7.71
C GLY A 725 -19.89 -23.03 -8.85
N LYS A 726 -20.02 -22.63 -10.12
CA LYS A 726 -19.85 -23.49 -11.30
C LYS A 726 -18.35 -23.85 -11.48
N PRO A 727 -17.92 -25.11 -11.28
CA PRO A 727 -16.48 -25.41 -11.22
C PRO A 727 -15.76 -25.15 -12.54
N SER A 728 -14.67 -24.37 -12.48
CA SER A 728 -13.86 -23.96 -13.63
C SER A 728 -13.47 -25.16 -14.53
N PRO A 729 -13.57 -25.04 -15.86
CA PRO A 729 -13.08 -26.08 -16.78
C PRO A 729 -11.55 -26.26 -16.67
N TYR A 730 -10.83 -25.26 -16.15
CA TYR A 730 -9.38 -25.27 -15.94
C TYR A 730 -9.00 -25.45 -14.45
N SER A 731 -9.79 -26.23 -13.69
CA SER A 731 -9.44 -26.60 -12.30
C SER A 731 -8.02 -27.19 -12.25
N TRP A 732 -7.16 -26.58 -11.44
CA TRP A 732 -5.81 -27.08 -11.17
C TRP A 732 -5.82 -28.30 -10.23
N ALA A 733 -6.86 -28.42 -9.40
CA ALA A 733 -7.11 -29.59 -8.57
C ALA A 733 -7.67 -30.74 -9.44
N PRO A 734 -7.27 -32.00 -9.18
CA PRO A 734 -7.71 -33.14 -9.97
C PRO A 734 -9.22 -33.36 -9.82
N PRO A 735 -9.98 -33.53 -10.92
CA PRO A 735 -11.43 -33.70 -10.86
C PRO A 735 -11.79 -35.09 -10.30
N ASP A 736 -12.38 -35.12 -9.11
CA ASP A 736 -12.99 -36.32 -8.52
C ASP A 736 -14.27 -36.71 -9.28
N ARG A 737 -15.08 -35.71 -9.66
CA ARG A 737 -16.35 -35.84 -10.39
C ARG A 737 -16.17 -36.03 -11.90
N LYS A 738 -15.58 -37.15 -12.31
CA LYS A 738 -15.65 -37.60 -13.70
C LYS A 738 -17.06 -38.10 -14.05
N GLY A 739 -17.84 -37.29 -14.77
CA GLY A 739 -19.01 -37.74 -15.54
C GLY A 739 -20.41 -37.48 -14.95
N GLY A 740 -20.55 -36.61 -13.96
CA GLY A 740 -21.86 -36.10 -13.50
C GLY A 740 -22.22 -34.75 -14.11
N GLU A 741 -23.49 -34.33 -14.01
CA GLU A 741 -23.88 -32.94 -14.29
C GLU A 741 -23.10 -31.97 -13.40
N LYS A 742 -22.52 -30.92 -14.01
CA LYS A 742 -21.89 -29.82 -13.26
C LYS A 742 -22.97 -28.92 -12.64
N ARG A 743 -23.55 -29.37 -11.53
CA ARG A 743 -24.29 -28.50 -10.60
C ARG A 743 -23.34 -27.43 -10.04
N PRO A 744 -23.83 -26.22 -9.71
CA PRO A 744 -23.02 -25.26 -8.96
C PRO A 744 -22.76 -25.79 -7.55
N ARG A 745 -21.62 -25.42 -6.97
CA ARG A 745 -21.32 -25.56 -5.54
C ARG A 745 -22.22 -24.60 -4.75
N THR A 746 -22.81 -25.05 -3.64
CA THR A 746 -23.81 -24.27 -2.88
C THR A 746 -23.45 -24.08 -1.42
N LEU A 747 -24.17 -23.19 -0.72
CA LEU A 747 -24.07 -23.01 0.72
C LEU A 747 -24.31 -24.34 1.47
N ASP A 748 -25.47 -24.94 1.25
CA ASP A 748 -25.92 -26.10 2.03
C ASP A 748 -25.31 -27.43 1.53
N ASP A 749 -24.97 -27.55 0.23
CA ASP A 749 -24.48 -28.81 -0.35
C ASP A 749 -22.94 -28.94 -0.36
N ASP A 750 -22.19 -27.88 -0.07
CA ASP A 750 -20.71 -27.89 -0.14
C ASP A 750 -20.00 -27.03 0.93
N TRP A 751 -20.45 -25.79 1.22
CA TRP A 751 -19.77 -24.94 2.21
C TRP A 751 -20.07 -25.34 3.65
N LEU A 752 -21.35 -25.55 4.01
CA LEU A 752 -21.74 -25.98 5.36
C LEU A 752 -21.09 -27.31 5.76
N PRO A 753 -21.04 -28.38 4.93
CA PRO A 753 -20.36 -29.62 5.28
C PRO A 753 -18.87 -29.46 5.66
N GLU A 754 -18.12 -28.58 5.00
CA GLU A 754 -16.72 -28.30 5.35
C GLU A 754 -16.61 -27.44 6.64
N VAL A 755 -17.52 -26.49 6.86
CA VAL A 755 -17.60 -25.72 8.11
C VAL A 755 -17.97 -26.62 9.29
N ASP A 756 -18.93 -27.52 9.11
CA ASP A 756 -19.33 -28.53 10.10
C ASP A 756 -18.17 -29.50 10.38
N ARG A 757 -17.35 -29.86 9.39
CA ARG A 757 -16.11 -30.61 9.61
C ARG A 757 -15.13 -29.85 10.52
N TRP A 758 -15.01 -28.53 10.39
CA TRP A 758 -14.16 -27.74 11.29
C TRP A 758 -14.70 -27.76 12.73
N PHE A 759 -16.01 -27.58 12.92
CA PHE A 759 -16.65 -27.59 14.25
C PHE A 759 -16.65 -28.98 14.91
N ASN A 760 -16.94 -30.04 14.17
CA ASN A 760 -17.20 -31.37 14.73
C ASN A 760 -15.93 -32.25 14.80
N GLU A 761 -14.96 -32.08 13.89
CA GLU A 761 -13.76 -32.91 13.84
C GLU A 761 -12.48 -32.16 14.19
N PHE A 762 -12.31 -30.93 13.68
CA PHE A 762 -11.03 -30.22 13.79
C PHE A 762 -10.85 -29.53 15.15
N ILE A 763 -11.70 -28.54 15.44
CA ILE A 763 -11.56 -27.65 16.60
C ILE A 763 -11.60 -28.39 17.95
N PRO A 764 -12.49 -29.40 18.18
CA PRO A 764 -12.56 -30.10 19.47
C PRO A 764 -11.31 -30.93 19.81
N ARG A 765 -10.42 -31.16 18.84
CA ARG A 765 -9.27 -32.08 18.97
C ARG A 765 -7.92 -31.42 18.69
N ARG A 766 -7.87 -30.35 17.88
CA ARG A 766 -6.61 -29.76 17.43
C ARG A 766 -5.77 -29.19 18.58
N SER A 767 -6.40 -28.59 19.59
CA SER A 767 -5.69 -28.00 20.74
C SER A 767 -4.84 -29.04 21.46
N ALA A 768 -5.39 -30.23 21.76
CA ALA A 768 -4.66 -31.33 22.38
C ALA A 768 -3.51 -31.84 21.47
N ILE A 769 -3.79 -32.08 20.19
CA ILE A 769 -2.79 -32.58 19.23
C ILE A 769 -1.58 -31.64 19.10
N VAL A 770 -1.77 -30.32 19.19
CA VAL A 770 -0.64 -29.37 19.15
C VAL A 770 0.15 -29.34 20.46
N ILE A 771 -0.50 -29.57 21.61
CA ILE A 771 0.20 -29.79 22.89
C ILE A 771 1.03 -31.07 22.81
N ASP A 772 0.45 -32.18 22.35
CA ASP A 772 1.14 -33.47 22.19
C ASP A 772 2.38 -33.33 21.27
N GLN A 773 2.20 -32.70 20.09
CA GLN A 773 3.28 -32.43 19.14
C GLN A 773 4.41 -31.53 19.69
N LEU A 774 4.15 -30.74 20.74
CA LEU A 774 5.15 -29.88 21.39
C LEU A 774 5.74 -30.54 22.66
N ALA A 775 4.99 -31.44 23.30
CA ALA A 775 5.50 -32.33 24.34
C ALA A 775 6.54 -33.31 23.77
N GLU A 776 6.36 -33.81 22.54
CA GLU A 776 7.37 -34.58 21.79
C GLU A 776 8.72 -33.85 21.63
N HIS A 777 8.73 -32.51 21.68
CA HIS A 777 9.95 -31.68 21.65
C HIS A 777 10.42 -31.23 23.04
N GLY A 778 9.79 -31.67 24.13
CA GLY A 778 10.12 -31.26 25.50
C GLY A 778 9.76 -29.80 25.81
N LEU A 779 8.68 -29.27 25.22
CA LEU A 779 8.25 -27.87 25.35
C LEU A 779 7.01 -27.69 26.25
N VAL A 780 6.49 -28.79 26.79
CA VAL A 780 5.45 -28.83 27.83
C VAL A 780 6.11 -29.34 29.12
N PRO A 781 6.11 -28.60 30.24
CA PRO A 781 6.75 -29.05 31.47
C PRO A 781 5.96 -30.17 32.17
N ASP A 782 6.68 -31.17 32.71
CA ASP A 782 6.11 -32.20 33.60
C ASP A 782 5.66 -31.64 34.97
N LEU A 783 5.91 -30.35 35.23
CA LEU A 783 5.57 -29.67 36.48
C LEU A 783 4.33 -28.78 36.31
N GLU A 784 3.19 -29.32 36.76
CA GLU A 784 1.91 -28.62 36.88
C GLU A 784 2.04 -27.25 37.60
N PRO A 785 1.44 -26.17 37.07
CA PRO A 785 1.29 -24.89 37.77
C PRO A 785 0.48 -24.98 39.07
N ALA A 786 0.47 -23.89 39.84
CA ALA A 786 -0.24 -23.82 41.11
C ALA A 786 -1.76 -23.95 40.91
N ARG A 787 -2.40 -24.79 41.73
CA ARG A 787 -3.86 -24.87 41.85
C ARG A 787 -4.32 -23.79 42.82
N LEU A 788 -5.08 -22.81 42.33
CA LEU A 788 -5.57 -21.69 43.12
C LEU A 788 -7.08 -21.80 43.40
N ALA A 789 -7.52 -21.39 44.59
CA ALA A 789 -8.94 -21.37 44.95
C ALA A 789 -9.78 -20.38 44.11
N LYS A 790 -9.13 -19.37 43.50
CA LYS A 790 -9.73 -18.44 42.54
C LYS A 790 -8.68 -18.02 41.51
N ARG A 791 -9.05 -17.97 40.23
CA ARG A 791 -8.18 -17.53 39.13
C ARG A 791 -8.57 -16.12 38.67
N GLY A 792 -8.02 -15.11 39.35
CA GLY A 792 -8.22 -13.70 39.03
C GLY A 792 -9.65 -13.16 39.21
N GLY A 793 -9.89 -11.98 38.64
CA GLY A 793 -11.19 -11.30 38.63
C GLY A 793 -11.46 -10.44 39.86
N VAL A 794 -12.73 -10.09 40.08
CA VAL A 794 -13.15 -9.25 41.22
C VAL A 794 -13.19 -10.07 42.52
N ILE A 795 -12.70 -9.46 43.60
CA ILE A 795 -12.61 -9.99 44.98
C ILE A 795 -13.06 -8.94 46.02
N GLN A 796 -13.44 -9.40 47.20
CA GLN A 796 -13.67 -8.52 48.36
C GLN A 796 -12.35 -8.01 48.97
N PRO A 797 -12.33 -6.84 49.62
CA PRO A 797 -11.14 -6.35 50.33
C PRO A 797 -10.68 -7.34 51.41
N GLY A 798 -9.42 -7.79 51.32
CA GLY A 798 -8.85 -8.77 52.25
C GLY A 798 -9.24 -10.22 51.96
N PHE A 799 -9.65 -10.54 50.72
CA PHE A 799 -9.77 -11.91 50.23
C PHE A 799 -8.43 -12.64 50.35
N GLU A 800 -8.46 -13.89 50.80
CA GLU A 800 -7.25 -14.69 51.02
C GLU A 800 -7.11 -15.74 49.91
N LEU A 801 -6.08 -15.56 49.07
CA LEU A 801 -5.79 -16.42 47.94
C LEU A 801 -5.05 -17.68 48.42
N GLU A 802 -5.81 -18.76 48.58
CA GLU A 802 -5.26 -20.10 48.80
C GLU A 802 -4.67 -20.67 47.50
N MET A 803 -3.49 -21.29 47.63
CA MET A 803 -2.75 -21.95 46.56
C MET A 803 -2.23 -23.32 47.02
N SER A 804 -2.09 -24.26 46.09
CA SER A 804 -1.57 -25.62 46.34
C SER A 804 -0.86 -26.18 45.11
N ALA A 805 0.08 -27.11 45.30
CA ALA A 805 0.80 -27.79 44.22
C ALA A 805 0.86 -29.29 44.50
N GLY A 806 0.89 -30.12 43.45
CA GLY A 806 0.96 -31.59 43.61
C GLY A 806 2.35 -32.08 44.05
N ARG A 807 3.40 -31.33 43.70
CA ARG A 807 4.80 -31.47 44.14
C ARG A 807 5.48 -30.11 44.05
N GLY A 808 6.60 -29.94 44.74
CA GLY A 808 7.39 -28.70 44.68
C GLY A 808 6.87 -27.54 45.53
N GLU A 809 7.53 -26.40 45.37
CA GLU A 809 7.32 -25.20 46.17
C GLU A 809 6.74 -24.08 45.31
N ILE A 810 5.67 -23.43 45.77
CA ILE A 810 5.04 -22.32 45.04
C ILE A 810 5.78 -21.02 45.35
N TYR A 811 6.21 -20.33 44.31
CA TYR A 811 6.76 -18.97 44.39
C TYR A 811 5.82 -17.99 43.68
N TYR A 812 5.56 -16.85 44.32
CA TYR A 812 4.65 -15.84 43.80
C TYR A 812 5.16 -14.41 43.97
N THR A 813 4.66 -13.52 43.14
CA THR A 813 4.87 -12.06 43.20
C THR A 813 3.52 -11.34 43.24
N LEU A 814 3.52 -10.08 43.68
CA LEU A 814 2.33 -9.23 43.74
C LEU A 814 2.45 -7.94 42.89
N ASP A 815 3.64 -7.67 42.37
CA ASP A 815 3.98 -6.49 41.57
C ASP A 815 3.92 -6.75 40.05
N GLY A 816 3.52 -7.95 39.63
CA GLY A 816 3.52 -8.37 38.24
C GLY A 816 4.89 -8.78 37.68
N SER A 817 5.95 -8.85 38.49
CA SER A 817 7.24 -9.42 38.08
C SER A 817 7.19 -10.96 38.01
N ASP A 818 8.11 -11.60 37.29
CA ASP A 818 8.20 -13.07 37.24
C ASP A 818 8.86 -13.61 38.52
N PRO A 819 8.29 -14.65 39.17
CA PRO A 819 8.97 -15.39 40.25
C PRO A 819 10.34 -15.99 39.88
N ARG A 820 10.62 -16.17 38.58
CA ARG A 820 11.82 -16.77 38.00
C ARG A 820 12.63 -15.73 37.20
N LEU A 821 13.95 -15.71 37.40
CA LEU A 821 14.91 -14.91 36.64
C LEU A 821 15.53 -15.69 35.47
N VAL A 822 16.33 -14.99 34.66
CA VAL A 822 17.21 -15.57 33.64
C VAL A 822 18.08 -16.68 34.22
N GLY A 823 18.22 -17.78 33.48
CA GLY A 823 18.93 -18.99 33.92
C GLY A 823 18.25 -19.73 35.09
N GLY A 824 16.93 -19.55 35.27
CA GLY A 824 16.11 -20.36 36.18
C GLY A 824 16.26 -20.07 37.68
N LYS A 825 16.86 -18.94 38.08
CA LYS A 825 17.02 -18.59 39.50
C LYS A 825 15.72 -18.05 40.10
N VAL A 826 15.47 -18.26 41.38
CA VAL A 826 14.37 -17.59 42.11
C VAL A 826 14.62 -16.09 42.15
N SER A 827 13.61 -15.28 41.84
CA SER A 827 13.68 -13.82 41.89
C SER A 827 13.71 -13.30 43.34
N PRO A 828 14.59 -12.33 43.70
CA PRO A 828 14.65 -11.75 45.04
C PRO A 828 13.36 -11.08 45.55
N VAL A 829 12.42 -10.74 44.65
CA VAL A 829 11.09 -10.21 45.00
C VAL A 829 10.01 -11.30 45.08
N ALA A 830 10.33 -12.53 44.70
CA ALA A 830 9.42 -13.67 44.82
C ALA A 830 9.30 -14.13 46.27
N LYS A 831 8.06 -14.31 46.72
CA LYS A 831 7.72 -14.91 48.01
C LYS A 831 7.46 -16.40 47.83
N LYS A 832 8.03 -17.22 48.70
CA LYS A 832 7.61 -18.62 48.85
C LYS A 832 6.25 -18.63 49.56
N TYR A 833 5.31 -19.42 49.06
CA TYR A 833 4.01 -19.61 49.68
C TYR A 833 4.09 -20.54 50.88
N THR A 834 3.59 -20.08 52.03
CA THR A 834 3.50 -20.85 53.28
C THR A 834 2.13 -20.75 53.96
N GLU A 835 1.34 -19.72 53.60
CA GLU A 835 0.03 -19.39 54.16
C GLU A 835 -0.79 -18.59 53.13
N PRO A 836 -2.14 -18.53 53.23
CA PRO A 836 -2.99 -17.86 52.25
C PRO A 836 -2.63 -16.39 52.02
N VAL A 837 -2.60 -15.96 50.75
CA VAL A 837 -2.11 -14.62 50.39
C VAL A 837 -3.26 -13.61 50.45
N ARG A 838 -3.27 -12.79 51.50
CA ARG A 838 -4.26 -11.72 51.69
C ARG A 838 -4.12 -10.61 50.63
N LEU A 839 -5.18 -10.36 49.87
CA LEU A 839 -5.28 -9.35 48.82
C LEU A 839 -6.19 -8.20 49.28
N ASP A 840 -5.59 -7.06 49.62
CA ASP A 840 -6.23 -5.87 50.19
C ASP A 840 -6.50 -4.74 49.16
N LYS A 841 -5.89 -4.81 47.97
CA LYS A 841 -6.03 -3.89 46.83
C LYS A 841 -5.89 -4.64 45.50
N THR A 842 -5.97 -3.94 44.38
CA THR A 842 -5.70 -4.52 43.04
C THR A 842 -4.24 -4.98 42.91
N TYR A 843 -4.05 -6.21 42.44
CA TYR A 843 -2.75 -6.86 42.24
C TYR A 843 -2.73 -7.63 40.92
N VAL A 844 -1.55 -7.74 40.29
CA VAL A 844 -1.27 -8.78 39.29
C VAL A 844 -0.42 -9.83 39.97
N VAL A 845 -1.08 -10.91 40.41
CA VAL A 845 -0.41 -12.03 41.07
C VAL A 845 0.21 -12.89 39.99
N LYS A 846 1.53 -13.10 40.03
CA LYS A 846 2.18 -14.13 39.20
C LYS A 846 2.67 -15.28 40.05
N THR A 847 2.52 -16.51 39.58
CA THR A 847 2.90 -17.71 40.33
C THR A 847 3.59 -18.75 39.44
N ARG A 848 4.55 -19.47 40.01
CA ARG A 848 5.15 -20.69 39.45
C ARG A 848 5.37 -21.70 40.57
N VAL A 849 5.49 -22.97 40.20
CA VAL A 849 5.98 -24.05 41.06
C VAL A 849 7.44 -24.36 40.70
N LEU A 850 8.28 -24.63 41.70
CA LEU A 850 9.66 -25.09 41.54
C LEU A 850 9.82 -26.48 42.17
N PHE A 851 10.31 -27.46 41.41
CA PHE A 851 10.59 -28.82 41.89
C PHE A 851 11.89 -29.34 41.25
N GLU A 852 12.85 -29.79 42.08
CA GLU A 852 14.13 -30.39 41.67
C GLU A 852 14.99 -29.56 40.67
N GLY A 853 14.68 -28.26 40.52
CA GLY A 853 15.34 -27.33 39.60
C GLY A 853 14.50 -26.94 38.38
N GLU A 854 13.40 -27.66 38.13
CA GLU A 854 12.44 -27.38 37.07
C GLU A 854 11.34 -26.44 37.54
N TRP A 855 10.86 -25.60 36.62
CA TRP A 855 9.81 -24.60 36.86
C TRP A 855 8.55 -24.92 36.07
N SER A 856 7.39 -24.74 36.69
CA SER A 856 6.11 -24.78 35.97
C SER A 856 5.99 -23.63 34.98
N ALA A 857 5.05 -23.76 34.05
CA ALA A 857 4.53 -22.61 33.33
C ALA A 857 3.98 -21.55 34.32
N ILE A 858 4.01 -20.27 33.92
CA ILE A 858 3.57 -19.15 34.76
C ILE A 858 2.06 -18.97 34.73
N ASP A 859 1.46 -18.79 35.90
CA ASP A 859 0.13 -18.20 36.03
C ASP A 859 0.24 -16.70 36.24
N GLU A 860 -0.44 -15.91 35.41
CA GLU A 860 -0.61 -14.46 35.54
C GLU A 860 -2.08 -14.14 35.80
N LEU A 861 -2.38 -13.57 36.97
CA LEU A 861 -3.74 -13.47 37.49
C LEU A 861 -4.03 -12.04 37.99
N PRO A 862 -4.74 -11.21 37.20
CA PRO A 862 -5.19 -9.91 37.66
C PRO A 862 -6.36 -10.07 38.64
N PHE A 863 -6.18 -9.58 39.87
CA PHE A 863 -7.22 -9.50 40.89
C PHE A 863 -7.56 -8.03 41.15
N LYS A 864 -8.85 -7.68 41.10
CA LYS A 864 -9.35 -6.34 41.42
C LYS A 864 -10.17 -6.39 42.71
N VAL A 865 -9.89 -5.49 43.64
CA VAL A 865 -10.69 -5.34 44.86
C VAL A 865 -11.94 -4.48 44.60
N GLU A 866 -13.09 -4.95 45.08
CA GLU A 866 -14.36 -4.24 44.98
C GLU A 866 -14.35 -2.95 45.83
N GLY A 867 -14.95 -1.88 45.29
CA GLY A 867 -14.93 -0.54 45.89
C GLY A 867 -13.67 0.29 45.62
N GLU A 868 -12.59 -0.30 45.06
CA GLU A 868 -11.36 0.44 44.75
C GLU A 868 -11.54 1.38 43.54
N ILE A 869 -11.44 2.69 43.80
CA ILE A 869 -11.42 3.74 42.77
C ILE A 869 -10.01 3.79 42.15
N ILE A 870 -9.84 3.07 41.05
CA ILE A 870 -8.61 3.08 40.27
C ILE A 870 -8.46 4.45 39.58
N THR A 871 -7.48 5.25 40.01
CA THR A 871 -6.94 6.33 39.17
C THR A 871 -6.22 5.71 37.98
N GLU A 872 -6.52 6.18 36.75
CA GLU A 872 -6.06 5.56 35.50
C GLU A 872 -4.55 5.72 35.24
N THR A 873 -3.72 4.90 35.90
CA THR A 873 -2.25 4.92 35.72
C THR A 873 -1.64 3.55 35.39
N LEU A 874 -2.44 2.49 35.27
CA LEU A 874 -2.01 1.15 34.87
C LEU A 874 -2.69 0.70 33.57
N LYS A 875 -2.14 1.19 32.45
CA LYS A 875 -2.32 0.63 31.10
C LYS A 875 -0.97 0.55 30.39
N LYS A 876 -0.43 -0.66 30.29
CA LYS A 876 0.49 -1.14 29.28
C LYS A 876 0.26 -2.63 29.14
#